data_AF-A0A2I4CJN1-F1
#
_entry.id   AF-A0A2I4CJN1-F1
#
_cell.length_a   1.000
_cell.length_b   1.000
_cell.length_c   1.000
_cell.angle_alpha   90.00
_cell.angle_beta   90.00
_cell.angle_gamma   90.00
#
_symmetry.space_group_name_H-M   'P 1'
#
loop_
_entity.id
_entity.type
_entity.pdbx_description
1 polymer ?
#
loop_
_entity_poly.entity_id
_entity_poly.type
_entity_poly.pdbx_seq_one_letter_code
_entity_poly.pdbx_strand_id
1 'polypeptide(L)'
;MEEVDKILIHALRHVGTEVGEDVDSLKRFTSDLIVEAVVRCVRVIEPGLGGALPTSLPPGMSARFRVGMSLAQACQDVGYKGEIGYQTFLYSNEPEIRSLLMFLVEKLPRERAEASDQSAGKSAVLQRSIAAAIRTQLAASWVPPNCRLPLHCETQNHGALHSFHVQPLTFPHCTKTSDKKHLKGLPPCSLHFTRNACAPCSDRTGSVLSEVQDYHRDVLPPVTAQASSQASAVASILERHAAELSAAQEWDNDWKSQGLLSRLTPQEYRSRKSSRLRKRIEEQLRSAAAPSPESAFGVSRSASELTELLQTFKGSAPSAHVLTKGTHFTHAQKFTFTQEGAATSPVLAGRQSEGDAQIRQQEELSSLQQQFQQLCSEVDQLAADIKHLNVTNAQVLDELKQRELRNAEEEEKMQVKKKTADLLPDAENNLLKLQSLVEGGAKRVVNLASQWEKHRAPLIEEYRRLKEICSNKDLESNRKLSEIKSLHEKIRVSTEEAKKKEDTYKQLVTELERLPKDASRSAYTQRILEIVGNIKKQKEEITKILSDTKELQKEINNLTGKLDRTFAVTDELVFKDAKKDESVRKAYKYLAALHENCNQLIQTIEDTGTILREIRDLEEQIEAENGNKTVSNLERILDDYKAIRQENAALAAKVREG
;
A
#
# COMPACT_ATOMS: atom_id res chain seq x y z
N MET A 1 50.75 -6.20 39.62
CA MET A 1 50.53 -5.39 38.40
C MET A 1 49.56 -6.09 37.45
N GLU A 2 49.76 -7.37 37.13
CA GLU A 2 48.88 -8.11 36.19
C GLU A 2 47.42 -8.22 36.66
N GLU A 3 47.14 -8.32 37.96
CA GLU A 3 45.76 -8.35 38.48
C GLU A 3 45.01 -7.03 38.27
N VAL A 4 45.69 -5.89 38.41
CA VAL A 4 45.11 -4.57 38.17
C VAL A 4 44.77 -4.40 36.70
N ASP A 5 45.66 -4.84 35.81
CA ASP A 5 45.44 -4.81 34.37
C ASP A 5 44.21 -5.66 33.98
N LYS A 6 44.04 -6.85 34.57
CA LYS A 6 42.85 -7.70 34.34
C LYS A 6 41.55 -7.03 34.78
N ILE A 7 41.54 -6.36 35.94
CA ILE A 7 40.37 -5.62 36.43
C ILE A 7 40.04 -4.46 35.48
N LEU A 8 41.05 -3.71 35.02
CA LEU A 8 40.87 -2.61 34.07
C LEU A 8 40.34 -3.11 32.73
N ILE A 9 40.90 -4.19 32.19
CA ILE A 9 40.47 -4.79 30.92
C ILE A 9 39.01 -5.26 31.02
N HIS A 10 38.63 -5.89 32.13
CA HIS A 10 37.25 -6.29 32.38
C HIS A 10 36.30 -5.08 32.45
N ALA A 11 36.70 -4.01 33.16
CA ALA A 11 35.92 -2.77 33.22
C ALA A 11 35.78 -2.10 31.84
N LEU A 12 36.84 -2.11 31.02
CA LEU A 12 36.82 -1.58 29.66
C LEU A 12 35.91 -2.38 28.73
N ARG A 13 35.86 -3.71 28.87
CA ARG A 13 34.91 -4.57 28.14
C ARG A 13 33.47 -4.26 28.53
N HIS A 14 33.18 -4.02 29.81
CA HIS A 14 31.84 -3.61 30.29
C HIS A 14 31.39 -2.27 29.70
N VAL A 15 32.32 -1.34 29.52
CA VAL A 15 32.09 -0.03 28.85
C VAL A 15 31.90 -0.18 27.32
N GLY A 16 32.05 -1.39 26.78
CA GLY A 16 31.89 -1.69 25.36
C GLY A 16 33.17 -1.51 24.55
N THR A 17 34.34 -1.62 25.18
CA THR A 17 35.63 -1.60 24.47
C THR A 17 35.94 -2.95 23.83
N GLU A 18 36.16 -2.99 22.50
CA GLU A 18 36.50 -4.20 21.74
C GLU A 18 37.95 -4.65 22.02
N VAL A 19 38.16 -5.21 23.21
CA VAL A 19 39.44 -5.82 23.60
C VAL A 19 39.35 -7.33 23.39
N GLY A 20 40.13 -7.87 22.45
CA GLY A 20 40.18 -9.30 22.13
C GLY A 20 40.38 -10.18 23.37
N GLU A 21 39.82 -11.39 23.34
CA GLU A 21 39.79 -12.31 24.50
C GLU A 21 41.19 -12.70 24.99
N ASP A 22 42.20 -12.65 24.12
CA ASP A 22 43.61 -13.06 24.35
C ASP A 22 44.54 -11.97 24.94
N VAL A 23 43.98 -10.81 25.30
CA VAL A 23 44.75 -9.66 25.83
C VAL A 23 44.63 -9.59 27.36
N ASP A 24 45.67 -10.06 28.06
CA ASP A 24 45.71 -10.11 29.53
C ASP A 24 46.49 -8.96 30.20
N SER A 25 47.13 -8.08 29.41
CA SER A 25 47.96 -6.98 29.95
C SER A 25 47.90 -5.73 29.07
N LEU A 26 47.99 -4.56 29.72
CA LEU A 26 48.06 -3.25 29.06
C LEU A 26 49.28 -3.09 28.13
N LYS A 27 50.31 -3.94 28.24
CA LYS A 27 51.47 -3.94 27.34
C LYS A 27 51.14 -4.23 25.88
N ARG A 28 50.07 -4.99 25.64
CA ARG A 28 49.63 -5.38 24.29
C ARG A 28 48.66 -4.37 23.67
N PHE A 29 48.36 -3.27 24.36
CA PHE A 29 47.45 -2.26 23.86
C PHE A 29 48.12 -1.42 22.77
N THR A 30 47.49 -1.36 21.60
CA THR A 30 47.90 -0.44 20.53
C THR A 30 47.43 0.98 20.84
N SER A 31 48.07 1.99 20.23
CA SER A 31 47.66 3.40 20.36
C SER A 31 46.18 3.62 20.00
N ASP A 32 45.69 2.88 19.01
CA ASP A 32 44.31 2.97 18.55
C ASP A 32 43.34 2.46 19.62
N LEU A 33 43.65 1.32 20.25
CA LEU A 33 42.85 0.71 21.31
C LEU A 33 42.84 1.55 22.59
N ILE A 34 43.95 2.23 22.90
CA ILE A 34 44.05 3.16 24.02
C ILE A 34 43.13 4.38 23.80
N VAL A 35 43.20 4.99 22.62
CA VAL A 35 42.36 6.14 22.28
C VAL A 35 40.89 5.76 22.32
N GLU A 36 40.55 4.61 21.76
CA GLU A 36 39.19 4.06 21.76
C GLU A 36 38.67 3.81 23.19
N ALA A 37 39.49 3.18 24.05
CA ALA A 37 39.16 2.92 25.46
C ALA A 37 38.91 4.22 26.24
N VAL A 38 39.77 5.22 26.08
CA VAL A 38 39.66 6.50 26.79
C VAL A 38 38.46 7.30 26.30
N VAL A 39 38.22 7.38 24.98
CA VAL A 39 37.05 8.07 24.41
C VAL A 39 35.75 7.43 24.88
N ARG A 40 35.67 6.10 24.92
CA ARG A 40 34.48 5.41 25.45
C ARG A 40 34.27 5.68 26.93
N CYS A 41 35.32 5.66 27.75
CA CYS A 41 35.20 6.01 29.17
C CYS A 41 34.71 7.45 29.36
N VAL A 42 35.29 8.42 28.63
CA VAL A 42 34.88 9.83 28.71
C VAL A 42 33.43 10.03 28.26
N ARG A 43 32.96 9.31 27.22
CA ARG A 43 31.55 9.35 26.79
C ARG A 43 30.57 8.88 27.85
N VAL A 44 30.95 7.88 28.64
CA VAL A 44 30.10 7.36 29.73
C VAL A 44 30.08 8.30 30.93
N ILE A 45 31.21 8.97 31.23
CA ILE A 45 31.33 9.91 32.35
C ILE A 45 30.64 11.25 32.02
N GLU A 46 30.95 11.82 30.86
CA GLU A 46 30.43 13.12 30.39
C GLU A 46 30.06 13.02 28.89
N PRO A 47 28.78 12.70 28.58
CA PRO A 47 28.31 12.50 27.20
C PRO A 47 28.54 13.71 26.27
N GLY A 48 28.53 14.94 26.83
CA GLY A 48 28.75 16.17 26.08
C GLY A 48 30.18 16.33 25.55
N LEU A 49 31.18 16.00 26.38
CA LEU A 49 32.60 16.06 26.02
C LEU A 49 33.02 14.87 25.13
N GLY A 50 32.52 13.67 25.44
CA GLY A 50 32.88 12.46 24.70
C GLY A 50 32.27 12.35 23.29
N GLY A 51 31.14 13.01 23.03
CA GLY A 51 30.47 13.00 21.73
C GLY A 51 31.25 13.70 20.62
N ALA A 52 32.08 14.69 20.96
CA ALA A 52 32.89 15.46 20.01
C ALA A 52 34.22 14.77 19.64
N LEU A 53 34.60 13.68 20.33
CA LEU A 53 35.88 13.01 20.16
C LEU A 53 35.76 11.78 19.23
N PRO A 54 36.70 11.60 18.28
CA PRO A 54 36.72 10.44 17.40
C PRO A 54 37.22 9.18 18.13
N THR A 55 36.60 8.03 17.89
CA THR A 55 36.95 6.73 18.49
C THR A 55 38.10 6.00 17.80
N SER A 56 38.61 6.54 16.69
CA SER A 56 39.74 5.96 15.94
C SER A 56 40.76 7.03 15.56
N LEU A 57 42.03 6.64 15.46
CA LEU A 57 43.10 7.55 15.08
C LEU A 57 43.13 7.79 13.56
N PRO A 58 43.16 9.06 13.09
CA PRO A 58 43.23 9.39 11.68
C PRO A 58 44.59 9.01 11.06
N PRO A 59 44.71 8.81 9.73
CA PRO A 59 45.95 8.33 9.09
C PRO A 59 47.11 9.36 9.10
N GLY A 60 46.82 10.66 9.23
CA GLY A 60 47.84 11.73 9.20
C GLY A 60 48.35 12.14 10.58
N MET A 61 49.67 12.28 10.75
CA MET A 61 50.31 12.63 12.04
C MET A 61 49.84 13.97 12.62
N SER A 62 49.59 14.99 11.81
CA SER A 62 49.08 16.29 12.28
C SER A 62 47.65 16.19 12.83
N ALA A 63 46.83 15.30 12.27
CA ALA A 63 45.48 15.03 12.76
C ALA A 63 45.53 14.20 14.05
N ARG A 64 46.43 13.22 14.14
CA ARG A 64 46.68 12.44 15.37
C ARG A 64 47.11 13.32 16.53
N PHE A 65 47.98 14.30 16.28
CA PHE A 65 48.38 15.28 17.29
C PHE A 65 47.18 16.07 17.84
N ARG A 66 46.31 16.58 16.96
CA ARG A 66 45.10 17.31 17.38
C ARG A 66 44.16 16.45 18.21
N VAL A 67 43.91 15.21 17.78
CA VAL A 67 43.08 14.25 18.52
C VAL A 67 43.69 13.95 19.89
N GLY A 68 44.99 13.69 19.96
CA GLY A 68 45.68 13.44 21.23
C GLY A 68 45.63 14.64 22.18
N MET A 69 45.72 15.87 21.66
CA MET A 69 45.60 17.10 22.46
C MET A 69 44.16 17.31 22.97
N SER A 70 43.16 17.13 22.11
CA SER A 70 41.74 17.21 22.49
C SER A 70 41.35 16.15 23.51
N LEU A 71 41.91 14.94 23.39
CA LEU A 71 41.69 13.86 24.36
C LEU A 71 42.34 14.16 25.71
N ALA A 72 43.56 14.71 25.70
CA ALA A 72 44.24 15.17 26.91
C ALA A 72 43.44 16.25 27.64
N GLN A 73 42.94 17.25 26.90
CA GLN A 73 42.09 18.31 27.45
C GLN A 73 40.80 17.73 28.06
N ALA A 74 40.12 16.84 27.35
CA ALA A 74 38.91 16.20 27.87
C ALA A 74 39.18 15.39 29.16
N CYS A 75 40.33 14.70 29.27
CA CYS A 75 40.70 14.01 30.50
C CYS A 75 40.99 14.97 31.66
N GLN A 76 41.58 16.14 31.38
CA GLN A 76 41.79 17.20 32.37
C GLN A 76 40.46 17.84 32.80
N ASP A 77 39.53 18.07 31.87
CA ASP A 77 38.20 18.62 32.15
C ASP A 77 37.36 17.66 33.00
N VAL A 78 37.54 16.34 32.84
CA VAL A 78 36.97 15.30 33.72
C VAL A 78 37.63 15.29 35.11
N GLY A 79 38.72 16.03 35.29
CA GLY A 79 39.38 16.26 36.59
C GLY A 79 40.61 15.42 36.84
N TYR A 80 41.26 14.87 35.80
CA TYR A 80 42.54 14.18 35.97
C TYR A 80 43.66 15.18 36.32
N LYS A 81 44.43 14.87 37.36
CA LYS A 81 45.43 15.79 37.93
C LYS A 81 46.87 15.57 37.44
N GLY A 82 47.13 14.51 36.66
CA GLY A 82 48.46 14.25 36.11
C GLY A 82 48.71 15.00 34.79
N GLU A 83 49.98 15.20 34.45
CA GLU A 83 50.38 15.78 33.17
C GLU A 83 50.05 14.79 32.04
N ILE A 84 49.07 15.14 31.20
CA ILE A 84 48.70 14.37 30.01
C ILE A 84 48.91 15.26 28.79
N GLY A 85 49.54 14.69 27.75
CA GLY A 85 49.61 15.31 26.43
C GLY A 85 49.36 14.30 25.31
N TYR A 86 49.51 14.74 24.06
CA TYR A 86 49.37 13.86 22.89
C TYR A 86 50.37 12.67 22.93
N GLN A 87 51.52 12.85 23.59
CA GLN A 87 52.56 11.82 23.73
C GLN A 87 52.07 10.63 24.56
N THR A 88 51.24 10.86 25.57
CA THR A 88 50.69 9.81 26.43
C THR A 88 49.83 8.81 25.66
N PHE A 89 49.20 9.22 24.55
CA PHE A 89 48.34 8.36 23.73
C PHE A 89 49.05 7.78 22.49
N LEU A 90 50.00 8.52 21.91
CA LEU A 90 50.71 8.12 20.69
C LEU A 90 52.01 7.35 20.97
N TYR A 91 52.63 7.60 22.11
CA TYR A 91 53.90 7.01 22.57
C TYR A 91 53.75 6.47 23.98
N SER A 92 52.64 5.78 24.21
CA SER A 92 52.13 5.30 25.49
C SER A 92 53.19 4.70 26.42
N ASN A 93 53.29 5.26 27.62
CA ASN A 93 54.08 4.72 28.73
C ASN A 93 53.16 3.94 29.68
N GLU A 94 53.49 2.69 29.99
CA GLU A 94 52.66 1.78 30.80
C GLU A 94 52.16 2.36 32.15
N PRO A 95 53.00 2.98 33.00
CA PRO A 95 52.54 3.55 34.27
C PRO A 95 51.58 4.73 34.09
N GLU A 96 51.78 5.55 33.05
CA GLU A 96 50.95 6.73 32.78
C GLU A 96 49.56 6.33 32.27
N ILE A 97 49.51 5.41 31.28
CA ILE A 97 48.25 4.85 30.77
C ILE A 97 47.48 4.14 31.87
N ARG A 98 48.17 3.34 32.71
CA ARG A 98 47.53 2.62 33.81
C ARG A 98 46.92 3.58 34.83
N SER A 99 47.63 4.63 35.21
CA SER A 99 47.13 5.64 36.14
C SER A 99 45.91 6.39 35.57
N LEU A 100 45.95 6.70 34.27
CA LEU A 100 44.83 7.32 33.56
C LEU A 100 43.61 6.40 33.49
N LEU A 101 43.77 5.15 33.09
CA LEU A 101 42.67 4.19 33.01
C LEU A 101 42.10 3.85 34.40
N MET A 102 42.93 3.75 35.44
CA MET A 102 42.44 3.59 36.81
C MET A 102 41.55 4.77 37.23
N PHE A 103 41.99 6.01 36.97
CA PHE A 103 41.19 7.19 37.27
C PHE A 103 39.85 7.18 36.50
N LEU A 104 39.89 6.91 35.20
CA LEU A 104 38.69 6.91 34.36
C LEU A 104 37.71 5.81 34.80
N VAL A 105 38.21 4.60 35.06
CA VAL A 105 37.39 3.47 35.54
C VAL A 105 36.81 3.76 36.92
N GLU A 106 37.54 4.44 37.80
CA GLU A 106 37.01 4.84 39.12
C GLU A 106 35.87 5.87 39.02
N LYS A 107 35.90 6.71 37.97
CA LYS A 107 34.88 7.72 37.68
C LYS A 107 33.69 7.20 36.90
N LEU A 108 33.75 5.98 36.37
CA LEU A 108 32.58 5.36 35.76
C LEU A 108 31.46 5.21 36.81
N PRO A 109 30.17 5.36 36.42
CA PRO A 109 29.06 5.10 37.30
C PRO A 109 29.16 3.67 37.86
N ARG A 110 29.43 3.53 39.17
CA ARG A 110 29.45 2.21 39.82
C ARG A 110 28.04 1.65 39.82
N GLU A 111 27.73 0.78 38.88
CA GLU A 111 26.58 -0.12 38.99
C GLU A 111 26.77 -0.99 40.23
N ARG A 112 25.87 -0.86 41.20
CA ARG A 112 25.81 -1.76 42.36
C ARG A 112 25.64 -3.17 41.83
N ALA A 113 26.65 -4.01 42.07
CA ALA A 113 26.65 -5.46 41.97
C ALA A 113 25.34 -6.06 41.44
N GLU A 114 25.27 -6.27 40.13
CA GLU A 114 24.34 -7.25 39.59
C GLU A 114 24.80 -8.62 40.09
N ALA A 115 24.11 -9.11 41.11
CA ALA A 115 24.19 -10.51 41.48
C ALA A 115 23.70 -11.34 40.29
N SER A 116 24.66 -11.98 39.61
CA SER A 116 24.59 -13.33 39.08
C SER A 116 23.18 -13.82 38.69
N ASP A 117 22.98 -13.94 37.38
CA ASP A 117 22.03 -14.83 36.71
C ASP A 117 21.48 -15.96 37.60
N GLN A 118 20.31 -15.74 38.18
CA GLN A 118 19.40 -16.81 38.57
C GLN A 118 17.98 -16.41 38.15
N SER A 119 17.39 -17.31 37.36
CA SER A 119 16.02 -17.33 36.82
C SER A 119 15.03 -16.37 37.50
N ALA A 120 15.08 -15.11 37.08
CA ALA A 120 14.09 -14.13 37.48
C ALA A 120 12.75 -14.54 36.86
N GLY A 121 11.85 -15.09 37.68
CA GLY A 121 10.50 -15.45 37.25
C GLY A 121 9.83 -14.30 36.50
N LYS A 122 8.90 -14.60 35.58
CA LYS A 122 8.26 -13.62 34.67
C LYS A 122 7.78 -12.35 35.38
N SER A 123 7.39 -12.45 36.64
CA SER A 123 7.02 -11.32 37.51
C SER A 123 8.16 -10.34 37.80
N ALA A 124 9.38 -10.83 38.07
CA ALA A 124 10.56 -9.99 38.30
C ALA A 124 11.05 -9.31 37.02
N VAL A 125 10.93 -9.97 35.87
CA VAL A 125 11.20 -9.37 34.54
C VAL A 125 10.20 -8.25 34.24
N LEU A 126 8.91 -8.50 34.51
CA LEU A 126 7.86 -7.50 34.35
C LEU A 126 8.06 -6.31 35.31
N GLN A 127 8.39 -6.55 36.57
CA GLN A 127 8.69 -5.49 37.53
C GLN A 127 9.91 -4.66 37.10
N ARG A 128 10.94 -5.29 36.52
CA ARG A 128 12.08 -4.58 35.94
C ARG A 128 11.70 -3.76 34.71
N SER A 129 10.86 -4.29 33.82
CA SER A 129 10.40 -3.54 32.64
C SER A 129 9.50 -2.37 33.04
N ILE A 130 8.63 -2.55 34.03
CA ILE A 130 7.80 -1.48 34.60
C ILE A 130 8.69 -0.42 35.25
N ALA A 131 9.66 -0.81 36.09
CA ALA A 131 10.57 0.14 36.72
C ALA A 131 11.48 0.87 35.72
N ALA A 132 11.83 0.23 34.60
CA ALA A 132 12.56 0.86 33.50
C ALA A 132 11.66 1.87 32.76
N ALA A 133 10.42 1.49 32.42
CA ALA A 133 9.45 2.37 31.77
C ALA A 133 9.08 3.58 32.64
N ILE A 134 8.93 3.40 33.95
CA ILE A 134 8.66 4.51 34.89
C ILE A 134 9.88 5.44 34.96
N ARG A 135 11.10 4.90 35.02
CA ARG A 135 12.32 5.72 35.02
C ARG A 135 12.50 6.51 33.71
N THR A 136 12.21 5.92 32.55
CA THR A 136 12.27 6.64 31.27
C THR A 136 11.20 7.72 31.17
N GLN A 137 9.99 7.49 31.70
CA GLN A 137 8.93 8.50 31.76
C GLN A 137 9.26 9.65 32.72
N LEU A 138 9.85 9.36 33.88
CA LEU A 138 10.24 10.37 34.87
C LEU A 138 11.49 11.17 34.45
N ALA A 139 12.38 10.59 33.64
CA ALA A 139 13.54 11.28 33.09
C ALA A 139 13.19 12.25 31.95
N ALA A 140 11.99 12.14 31.37
CA ALA A 140 11.52 13.07 30.36
C ALA A 140 11.07 14.39 31.02
N SER A 141 11.68 15.50 30.62
CA SER A 141 11.26 16.85 31.04
C SER A 141 9.78 17.08 30.72
N TRP A 142 9.00 17.49 31.72
CA TRP A 142 7.59 17.83 31.51
C TRP A 142 7.49 19.12 30.68
N VAL A 143 6.81 19.04 29.55
CA VAL A 143 6.61 20.16 28.63
C VAL A 143 5.10 20.32 28.37
N PRO A 144 4.57 21.57 28.31
CA PRO A 144 3.17 21.83 27.97
C PRO A 144 2.76 21.15 26.65
N PRO A 145 1.50 20.72 26.49
CA PRO A 145 1.03 19.93 25.33
C PRO A 145 1.36 20.56 23.97
N ASN A 146 1.41 21.89 23.92
CA ASN A 146 1.64 22.69 22.72
C ASN A 146 3.11 22.70 22.26
N CYS A 147 4.03 22.20 23.09
CA CYS A 147 5.47 22.23 22.85
C CYS A 147 6.09 20.80 22.82
N ARG A 148 5.25 19.75 22.76
CA ARG A 148 5.71 18.35 22.72
C ARG A 148 6.05 17.93 21.29
N LEU A 149 7.24 17.36 21.09
CA LEU A 149 7.63 16.68 19.85
C LEU A 149 6.93 15.30 19.74
N PRO A 150 6.79 14.72 18.54
CA PRO A 150 6.01 13.49 18.30
C PRO A 150 6.36 12.31 19.23
N LEU A 151 7.63 12.11 19.55
CA LEU A 151 8.11 11.06 20.47
C LEU A 151 7.67 11.26 21.94
N HIS A 152 7.36 12.49 22.36
CA HIS A 152 6.85 12.81 23.70
C HIS A 152 5.33 12.64 23.82
N CYS A 153 4.62 12.58 22.69
CA CYS A 153 3.17 12.34 22.68
C CYS A 153 2.83 10.88 23.01
N GLU A 154 3.65 9.92 22.56
CA GLU A 154 3.45 8.49 22.83
C GLU A 154 3.73 8.12 24.29
N THR A 155 4.68 8.80 24.93
CA THR A 155 5.13 8.47 26.30
C THR A 155 4.32 9.14 27.41
N GLN A 156 3.61 10.24 27.13
CA GLN A 156 2.90 11.05 28.14
C GLN A 156 1.37 11.08 27.97
N ASN A 157 0.79 10.35 27.02
CA ASN A 157 -0.66 10.27 26.82
C ASN A 157 -1.25 9.00 27.45
N HIS A 158 -1.55 9.05 28.75
CA HIS A 158 -2.54 8.16 29.36
C HIS A 158 -3.72 8.98 29.87
N GLY A 159 -4.54 9.42 28.93
CA GLY A 159 -5.87 9.96 29.19
C GLY A 159 -6.68 9.74 27.93
N ALA A 160 -7.71 8.91 28.01
CA ALA A 160 -8.66 8.72 26.92
C ALA A 160 -9.24 10.08 26.53
N LEU A 161 -8.75 10.65 25.43
CA LEU A 161 -9.45 11.74 24.78
C LEU A 161 -10.77 11.15 24.30
N HIS A 162 -11.86 11.58 24.94
CA HIS A 162 -13.20 11.09 24.65
C HIS A 162 -13.46 11.09 23.14
N SER A 163 -14.11 10.03 22.67
CA SER A 163 -14.57 9.94 21.29
C SER A 163 -15.42 11.15 20.94
N PHE A 164 -15.16 11.76 19.78
CA PHE A 164 -16.01 12.80 19.23
C PHE A 164 -17.45 12.28 19.14
N HIS A 165 -18.32 12.78 20.01
CA HIS A 165 -19.74 12.51 19.91
C HIS A 165 -20.33 13.47 18.89
N VAL A 166 -20.56 12.98 17.67
CA VAL A 166 -21.41 13.69 16.71
C VAL A 166 -22.83 13.22 16.96
N GLN A 167 -23.62 14.06 17.61
CA GLN A 167 -25.05 13.84 17.77
C GLN A 167 -25.74 14.13 16.42
N PRO A 168 -26.53 13.21 15.85
CA PRO A 168 -27.32 13.52 14.67
C PRO A 168 -28.33 14.62 15.01
N LEU A 169 -28.33 15.71 14.24
CA LEU A 169 -29.35 16.76 14.34
C LEU A 169 -30.74 16.13 14.12
N THR A 170 -31.52 16.05 15.19
CA THR A 170 -32.96 15.83 15.10
C THR A 170 -33.61 17.20 15.20
N PHE A 171 -34.07 17.74 14.07
CA PHE A 171 -34.77 19.03 14.09
C PHE A 171 -36.09 18.90 14.85
N PRO A 172 -36.36 19.74 15.88
CA PRO A 172 -37.67 19.83 16.48
C PRO A 172 -38.65 20.36 15.43
N HIS A 173 -39.79 19.68 15.29
CA HIS A 173 -40.92 20.14 14.48
C HIS A 173 -41.26 21.60 14.79
N CYS A 174 -41.14 22.50 13.80
CA CYS A 174 -41.91 23.73 13.80
C CYS A 174 -43.32 23.41 13.30
N THR A 175 -44.26 23.53 14.22
CA THR A 175 -45.67 23.20 14.05
C THR A 175 -46.41 24.23 13.20
N LYS A 176 -47.23 23.72 12.27
CA LYS A 176 -48.48 24.29 11.71
C LYS A 176 -48.30 25.38 10.63
N THR A 177 -48.97 25.35 9.46
CA THR A 177 -50.26 24.75 9.07
C THR A 177 -50.37 24.47 7.55
N SER A 178 -51.05 23.36 7.21
CA SER A 178 -51.94 23.09 6.04
C SER A 178 -51.39 23.24 4.61
N ASP A 179 -51.63 22.37 3.62
CA ASP A 179 -52.54 21.23 3.54
C ASP A 179 -52.23 20.34 2.30
N LYS A 180 -52.18 19.03 2.55
CA LYS A 180 -52.75 17.92 1.76
C LYS A 180 -52.14 17.43 0.42
N LYS A 181 -51.80 16.12 0.50
CA LYS A 181 -51.93 14.95 -0.42
C LYS A 181 -50.77 14.66 -1.40
N HIS A 182 -49.94 13.62 -1.16
CA HIS A 182 -50.05 12.19 -1.57
C HIS A 182 -50.07 12.03 -3.11
N LEU A 183 -49.14 11.38 -3.84
CA LEU A 183 -48.49 10.05 -3.78
C LEU A 183 -47.39 10.06 -4.89
N LYS A 184 -46.18 9.48 -4.81
CA LYS A 184 -45.81 8.05 -4.90
C LYS A 184 -44.28 7.95 -5.03
N GLY A 185 -43.65 6.95 -4.41
CA GLY A 185 -42.35 6.41 -4.85
C GLY A 185 -41.14 6.79 -4.00
N LEU A 186 -40.87 6.00 -2.95
CA LEU A 186 -39.51 5.79 -2.42
C LEU A 186 -38.84 4.66 -3.21
N PRO A 187 -37.54 4.77 -3.50
CA PRO A 187 -36.61 3.85 -2.86
C PRO A 187 -35.38 4.59 -2.24
N PRO A 188 -34.54 3.88 -1.48
CA PRO A 188 -33.82 4.42 -0.33
C PRO A 188 -32.43 4.92 -0.71
N CYS A 189 -32.05 6.12 -0.25
CA CYS A 189 -30.66 6.55 -0.34
C CYS A 189 -30.04 6.57 1.05
N SER A 190 -29.40 5.43 1.36
CA SER A 190 -28.28 5.34 2.28
C SER A 190 -27.29 6.46 1.98
N LEU A 191 -26.78 7.10 3.04
CA LEU A 191 -25.65 8.02 2.99
C LEU A 191 -24.43 7.28 2.42
N HIS A 192 -24.26 7.37 1.11
CA HIS A 192 -23.00 7.15 0.44
C HIS A 192 -22.20 8.45 0.54
N PHE A 193 -21.25 8.44 1.47
CA PHE A 193 -20.07 9.27 1.35
C PHE A 193 -19.33 8.86 0.07
N THR A 194 -18.78 9.85 -0.62
CA THR A 194 -18.00 9.79 -1.87
C THR A 194 -18.80 9.75 -3.18
N ARG A 195 -18.82 10.90 -3.89
CA ARG A 195 -18.26 11.01 -5.24
C ARG A 195 -18.06 12.48 -5.62
N ASN A 196 -16.80 12.88 -5.77
CA ASN A 196 -16.43 14.00 -6.62
C ASN A 196 -16.99 13.74 -8.02
N ALA A 197 -17.96 14.54 -8.44
CA ALA A 197 -18.36 14.68 -9.84
C ALA A 197 -18.85 16.11 -10.04
N CYS A 198 -18.06 16.91 -10.77
CA CYS A 198 -18.55 18.10 -11.44
C CYS A 198 -19.66 17.71 -12.43
N ALA A 199 -20.84 18.31 -12.27
CA ALA A 199 -21.72 18.67 -13.38
C ALA A 199 -22.59 19.86 -12.93
N PRO A 200 -22.84 20.86 -13.79
CA PRO A 200 -23.57 22.06 -13.42
C PRO A 200 -25.07 21.81 -13.55
N CYS A 201 -25.82 22.07 -12.48
CA CYS A 201 -27.27 22.22 -12.56
C CYS A 201 -27.62 23.64 -12.13
N SER A 202 -28.17 24.39 -13.09
CA SER A 202 -28.70 25.73 -12.89
C SER A 202 -29.85 25.75 -11.88
N ASP A 203 -29.83 26.83 -11.11
CA ASP A 203 -30.95 27.61 -10.60
C ASP A 203 -31.86 27.08 -9.48
N ARG A 204 -31.92 27.97 -8.48
CA ARG A 204 -32.88 28.15 -7.37
C ARG A 204 -32.72 27.27 -6.14
N THR A 205 -31.91 27.77 -5.20
CA THR A 205 -32.21 27.87 -3.74
C THR A 205 -31.07 28.62 -3.04
N GLY A 206 -31.06 29.95 -3.16
CA GLY A 206 -29.99 30.82 -2.64
C GLY A 206 -29.97 31.05 -1.12
N SER A 207 -31.00 30.61 -0.37
CA SER A 207 -31.08 30.85 1.08
C SER A 207 -30.40 29.75 1.90
N VAL A 208 -30.55 28.49 1.51
CA VAL A 208 -30.07 27.32 2.28
C VAL A 208 -28.54 27.24 2.28
N LEU A 209 -27.88 27.73 1.23
CA LEU A 209 -26.42 27.72 1.14
C LEU A 209 -25.76 28.79 2.01
N SER A 210 -26.39 29.95 2.23
CA SER A 210 -25.83 30.98 3.12
C SER A 210 -25.86 30.51 4.56
N GLU A 211 -27.02 30.03 5.03
CA GLU A 211 -27.16 29.54 6.41
C GLU A 211 -26.23 28.36 6.70
N VAL A 212 -26.01 27.48 5.73
CA VAL A 212 -25.05 26.37 5.83
C VAL A 212 -23.59 26.88 5.83
N GLN A 213 -23.27 27.88 5.00
CA GLN A 213 -21.93 28.51 5.00
C GLN A 213 -21.66 29.27 6.29
N ASP A 214 -22.66 29.96 6.84
CA ASP A 214 -22.57 30.71 8.08
C ASP A 214 -22.47 29.75 9.27
N TYR A 215 -23.20 28.61 9.26
CA TYR A 215 -23.04 27.54 10.24
C TYR A 215 -21.63 26.91 10.19
N HIS A 216 -21.09 26.63 8.99
CA HIS A 216 -19.73 26.09 8.85
C HIS A 216 -18.63 27.09 9.20
N ARG A 217 -18.93 28.39 9.12
CA ARG A 217 -18.01 29.47 9.51
C ARG A 217 -18.03 29.69 11.03
N ASP A 218 -19.23 29.72 11.61
CA ASP A 218 -19.43 30.25 12.97
C ASP A 218 -19.65 29.14 14.02
N VAL A 219 -20.14 27.97 13.64
CA VAL A 219 -20.54 26.90 14.58
C VAL A 219 -19.73 25.61 14.38
N LEU A 220 -19.47 25.19 13.14
CA LEU A 220 -18.76 23.95 12.84
C LEU A 220 -17.70 24.15 11.75
N PRO A 221 -16.50 24.65 12.11
CA PRO A 221 -15.36 24.81 11.22
C PRO A 221 -15.05 23.51 10.46
N PRO A 222 -14.41 23.54 9.29
CA PRO A 222 -13.96 22.32 8.62
C PRO A 222 -13.05 21.49 9.56
N VAL A 223 -13.10 20.15 9.49
CA VAL A 223 -12.40 19.23 10.43
C VAL A 223 -10.90 19.55 10.56
N THR A 224 -10.28 20.04 9.49
CA THR A 224 -8.88 20.50 9.45
C THR A 224 -8.60 21.75 10.30
N ALA A 225 -9.62 22.55 10.58
CA ALA A 225 -9.60 23.74 11.43
C ALA A 225 -10.21 23.49 12.83
N GLN A 226 -10.83 22.33 13.06
CA GLN A 226 -11.35 21.93 14.38
C GLN A 226 -10.25 21.41 15.32
N ALA A 227 -9.13 20.92 14.76
CA ALA A 227 -8.00 20.43 15.52
C ALA A 227 -6.84 21.44 15.47
N SER A 228 -6.22 21.69 16.62
CA SER A 228 -5.06 22.59 16.72
C SER A 228 -3.77 22.02 16.10
N SER A 229 -3.73 20.71 15.81
CA SER A 229 -2.58 20.02 15.21
C SER A 229 -2.98 19.21 13.98
N GLN A 230 -2.43 19.60 12.83
CA GLN A 230 -2.71 19.00 11.53
C GLN A 230 -2.24 17.54 11.43
N ALA A 231 -1.18 17.15 12.16
CA ALA A 231 -0.68 15.78 12.18
C ALA A 231 -1.64 14.81 12.87
N SER A 232 -2.28 15.23 13.97
CA SER A 232 -3.30 14.42 14.66
C SER A 232 -4.60 14.34 13.87
N ALA A 233 -4.95 15.40 13.12
CA ALA A 233 -6.10 15.40 12.24
C ALA A 233 -5.94 14.38 11.10
N VAL A 234 -4.76 14.35 10.46
CA VAL A 234 -4.48 13.39 9.38
C VAL A 234 -4.49 11.95 9.92
N ALA A 235 -3.88 11.69 11.07
CA ALA A 235 -3.89 10.36 11.69
C ALA A 235 -5.31 9.89 12.03
N SER A 236 -6.13 10.76 12.63
CA SER A 236 -7.53 10.43 12.99
C SER A 236 -8.43 10.22 11.77
N ILE A 237 -8.24 11.02 10.71
CA ILE A 237 -8.98 10.86 9.45
C ILE A 237 -8.57 9.55 8.76
N LEU A 238 -7.28 9.23 8.73
CA LEU A 238 -6.79 7.97 8.18
C LEU A 238 -7.27 6.76 8.96
N GLU A 239 -7.27 6.83 10.29
CA GLU A 239 -7.81 5.78 11.16
C GLU A 239 -9.32 5.58 10.93
N ARG A 240 -10.08 6.68 10.81
CA ARG A 240 -11.51 6.62 10.49
C ARG A 240 -11.76 6.00 9.11
N HIS A 241 -11.02 6.43 8.09
CA HIS A 241 -11.16 5.89 6.73
C HIS A 241 -10.74 4.41 6.68
N ALA A 242 -9.69 4.03 7.40
CA ALA A 242 -9.29 2.63 7.53
C ALA A 242 -10.40 1.79 8.20
N ALA A 243 -10.99 2.29 9.30
CA ALA A 243 -12.10 1.61 9.97
C ALA A 243 -13.36 1.50 9.09
N GLU A 244 -13.71 2.54 8.33
CA GLU A 244 -14.84 2.53 7.40
C GLU A 244 -14.62 1.55 6.24
N LEU A 245 -13.40 1.53 5.67
CA LEU A 245 -13.03 0.57 4.62
C LEU A 245 -13.04 -0.87 5.15
N SER A 246 -12.48 -1.11 6.34
CA SER A 246 -12.51 -2.42 6.98
C SER A 246 -13.95 -2.87 7.25
N ALA A 247 -14.81 -2.01 7.80
CA ALA A 247 -16.22 -2.33 8.04
C ALA A 247 -17.00 -2.60 6.73
N ALA A 248 -16.70 -1.88 5.65
CA ALA A 248 -17.30 -2.10 4.34
C ALA A 248 -16.84 -3.45 3.74
N GLN A 249 -15.56 -3.79 3.86
CA GLN A 249 -15.00 -5.04 3.37
C GLN A 249 -15.50 -6.25 4.18
N GLU A 250 -15.59 -6.12 5.51
CA GLU A 250 -16.21 -7.12 6.38
C GLU A 250 -17.68 -7.34 6.03
N TRP A 251 -18.43 -6.26 5.81
CA TRP A 251 -19.81 -6.33 5.36
C TRP A 251 -19.94 -7.02 3.99
N ASP A 252 -19.09 -6.69 3.03
CA ASP A 252 -19.12 -7.31 1.69
C ASP A 252 -18.78 -8.81 1.77
N ASN A 253 -17.81 -9.20 2.59
CA ASN A 253 -17.47 -10.60 2.85
C ASN A 253 -18.61 -11.37 3.52
N ASP A 254 -19.26 -10.78 4.53
CA ASP A 254 -20.42 -11.35 5.24
C ASP A 254 -21.64 -11.46 4.31
N TRP A 255 -21.86 -10.44 3.48
CA TRP A 255 -22.93 -10.43 2.49
C TRP A 255 -22.72 -11.50 1.42
N LYS A 256 -21.51 -11.60 0.86
CA LYS A 256 -21.14 -12.62 -0.15
C LYS A 256 -21.19 -14.04 0.40
N SER A 257 -20.84 -14.25 1.65
CA SER A 257 -20.82 -15.58 2.27
C SER A 257 -22.19 -16.03 2.77
N GLN A 258 -22.81 -15.28 3.69
CA GLN A 258 -24.05 -15.68 4.38
C GLN A 258 -25.28 -14.91 3.89
N GLY A 259 -25.10 -13.67 3.45
CA GLY A 259 -26.15 -12.80 2.96
C GLY A 259 -26.82 -13.31 1.68
N LEU A 260 -26.04 -13.66 0.65
CA LEU A 260 -26.53 -14.20 -0.62
C LEU A 260 -27.32 -15.51 -0.43
N LEU A 261 -26.86 -16.38 0.49
CA LEU A 261 -27.53 -17.65 0.80
C LEU A 261 -28.86 -17.45 1.55
N SER A 262 -29.07 -16.28 2.16
CA SER A 262 -30.26 -16.00 2.97
C SER A 262 -31.52 -15.69 2.15
N ARG A 263 -31.37 -15.40 0.84
CA ARG A 263 -32.44 -14.96 -0.09
C ARG A 263 -33.25 -13.74 0.39
N LEU A 264 -32.70 -12.98 1.33
CA LEU A 264 -33.27 -11.72 1.81
C LEU A 264 -32.71 -10.56 1.01
N THR A 265 -33.39 -9.42 1.02
CA THR A 265 -32.76 -8.18 0.55
C THR A 265 -31.64 -7.75 1.50
N PRO A 266 -30.61 -6.99 1.05
CA PRO A 266 -29.55 -6.50 1.92
C PRO A 266 -30.05 -5.76 3.15
N GLN A 267 -31.16 -5.02 3.03
CA GLN A 267 -31.76 -4.25 4.11
C GLN A 267 -32.46 -5.13 5.15
N GLU A 268 -33.18 -6.17 4.70
CA GLU A 268 -33.83 -7.15 5.57
C GLU A 268 -32.82 -8.05 6.29
N TYR A 269 -31.73 -8.43 5.61
CA TYR A 269 -30.66 -9.18 6.25
C TYR A 269 -29.99 -8.37 7.35
N ARG A 270 -29.69 -7.09 7.11
CA ARG A 270 -29.16 -6.17 8.13
C ARG A 270 -30.10 -6.01 9.32
N SER A 271 -31.39 -5.79 9.09
CA SER A 271 -32.37 -5.62 10.17
C SER A 271 -32.51 -6.89 11.01
N ARG A 272 -32.52 -8.06 10.35
CA ARG A 272 -32.59 -9.37 11.02
C ARG A 272 -31.31 -9.69 11.79
N LYS A 273 -30.14 -9.40 11.24
CA LYS A 273 -28.83 -9.58 11.90
C LYS A 273 -28.71 -8.65 13.12
N SER A 274 -29.09 -7.37 12.98
CA SER A 274 -29.14 -6.42 14.09
C SER A 274 -30.09 -6.87 15.19
N SER A 275 -31.27 -7.37 14.85
CA SER A 275 -32.24 -7.89 15.83
C SER A 275 -31.73 -9.13 16.57
N ARG A 276 -31.05 -10.06 15.86
CA ARG A 276 -30.41 -11.23 16.49
C ARG A 276 -29.27 -10.83 17.41
N LEU A 277 -28.45 -9.87 16.98
CA LEU A 277 -27.34 -9.36 17.78
C LEU A 277 -27.86 -8.66 19.04
N ARG A 278 -28.87 -7.80 18.93
CA ARG A 278 -29.52 -7.15 20.08
C ARG A 278 -30.08 -8.17 21.06
N LYS A 279 -30.81 -9.18 20.58
CA LYS A 279 -31.31 -10.27 21.44
C LYS A 279 -30.18 -11.02 22.13
N ARG A 280 -29.09 -11.33 21.42
CA ARG A 280 -27.93 -12.01 22.01
C ARG A 280 -27.21 -11.16 23.05
N ILE A 281 -27.04 -9.87 22.79
CA ILE A 281 -26.47 -8.92 23.76
C ILE A 281 -27.38 -8.80 24.98
N GLU A 282 -28.68 -8.69 24.78
CA GLU A 282 -29.67 -8.63 25.86
C GLU A 282 -29.66 -9.90 26.71
N GLU A 283 -29.59 -11.08 26.09
CA GLU A 283 -29.45 -12.37 26.76
C GLU A 283 -28.13 -12.45 27.56
N GLN A 284 -27.03 -11.96 27.00
CA GLN A 284 -25.71 -11.97 27.66
C GLN A 284 -25.60 -10.96 28.79
N LEU A 285 -26.19 -9.77 28.66
CA LEU A 285 -26.28 -8.80 29.75
C LEU A 285 -27.19 -9.33 30.86
N ARG A 286 -28.29 -10.02 30.51
CA ARG A 286 -29.17 -10.67 31.47
C ARG A 286 -28.48 -11.84 32.18
N SER A 287 -27.63 -12.61 31.50
CA SER A 287 -26.84 -13.67 32.13
C SER A 287 -25.69 -13.14 32.98
N ALA A 288 -25.07 -12.02 32.60
CA ALA A 288 -24.01 -11.37 33.37
C ALA A 288 -24.54 -10.61 34.59
N ALA A 289 -25.78 -10.11 34.53
CA ALA A 289 -26.46 -9.45 35.65
C ALA A 289 -27.16 -10.44 36.60
N ALA A 290 -27.24 -11.73 36.27
CA ALA A 290 -27.75 -12.74 37.17
C ALA A 290 -26.72 -12.99 38.29
N PRO A 291 -27.06 -12.83 39.58
CA PRO A 291 -26.16 -13.20 40.66
C PRO A 291 -25.93 -14.71 40.63
N SER A 292 -24.66 -15.12 40.54
CA SER A 292 -24.26 -16.52 40.71
C SER A 292 -24.65 -16.99 42.13
N PRO A 293 -25.31 -18.15 42.30
CA PRO A 293 -25.78 -18.60 43.60
C PRO A 293 -24.67 -19.10 44.55
N GLU A 294 -23.39 -18.84 44.27
CA GLU A 294 -22.27 -19.29 45.12
C GLU A 294 -21.36 -18.16 45.66
N SER A 295 -21.76 -16.90 45.55
CA SER A 295 -20.99 -15.76 46.13
C SER A 295 -21.49 -15.36 47.53
N ALA A 296 -21.63 -16.35 48.42
CA ALA A 296 -21.87 -16.11 49.84
C ALA A 296 -20.61 -16.35 50.69
N PHE A 297 -19.40 -16.41 50.14
CA PHE A 297 -18.17 -16.30 50.94
C PHE A 297 -17.05 -15.63 50.12
N GLY A 298 -16.58 -14.49 50.62
CA GLY A 298 -15.66 -13.61 49.91
C GLY A 298 -14.25 -14.17 49.78
N VAL A 299 -13.65 -13.98 48.59
CA VAL A 299 -12.24 -13.63 48.36
C VAL A 299 -12.17 -12.96 46.98
N SER A 300 -11.46 -11.82 46.92
CA SER A 300 -11.16 -11.03 45.73
C SER A 300 -10.61 -11.87 44.55
N ARG A 301 -11.34 -11.93 43.43
CA ARG A 301 -10.90 -12.53 42.15
C ARG A 301 -11.25 -11.61 40.97
N SER A 302 -10.49 -10.54 40.78
CA SER A 302 -10.71 -9.55 39.70
C SER A 302 -9.97 -9.86 38.38
N ALA A 303 -9.19 -10.94 38.30
CA ALA A 303 -8.37 -11.24 37.11
C ALA A 303 -8.94 -12.33 36.18
N SER A 304 -9.72 -13.30 36.68
CA SER A 304 -10.22 -14.39 35.83
C SER A 304 -11.47 -14.03 35.01
N GLU A 305 -12.31 -13.11 35.51
CA GLU A 305 -13.54 -12.69 34.82
C GLU A 305 -13.26 -12.01 33.48
N LEU A 306 -12.18 -11.23 33.38
CA LEU A 306 -11.80 -10.58 32.12
C LEU A 306 -11.26 -11.61 31.11
N THR A 307 -10.58 -12.66 31.58
CA THR A 307 -10.01 -13.68 30.69
C THR A 307 -11.10 -14.59 30.12
N GLU A 308 -12.11 -14.91 30.93
CA GLU A 308 -13.28 -15.70 30.52
C GLU A 308 -14.18 -14.90 29.56
N LEU A 309 -14.38 -13.61 29.82
CA LEU A 309 -15.14 -12.70 28.96
C LEU A 309 -14.44 -12.47 27.60
N LEU A 310 -13.11 -12.38 27.58
CA LEU A 310 -12.33 -12.27 26.34
C LEU A 310 -12.28 -13.59 25.55
N GLN A 311 -12.34 -14.75 26.20
CA GLN A 311 -12.44 -16.04 25.52
C GLN A 311 -13.79 -16.22 24.81
N THR A 312 -14.88 -15.67 25.34
CA THR A 312 -16.19 -15.68 24.64
C THR A 312 -16.25 -14.84 23.36
N PHE A 313 -15.34 -13.87 23.18
CA PHE A 313 -15.23 -13.06 21.95
C PHE A 313 -14.31 -13.68 20.89
N LYS A 314 -13.44 -14.63 21.26
CA LYS A 314 -12.62 -15.39 20.29
C LYS A 314 -13.49 -16.49 19.67
N GLY A 315 -14.02 -16.22 18.48
CA GLY A 315 -14.89 -17.13 17.74
C GLY A 315 -14.30 -18.55 17.62
N SER A 316 -15.03 -19.53 18.15
CA SER A 316 -14.77 -20.94 17.86
C SER A 316 -15.30 -21.29 16.47
N ALA A 317 -14.46 -21.99 15.70
CA ALA A 317 -14.77 -22.59 14.40
C ALA A 317 -15.87 -23.67 14.50
N PRO A 318 -16.46 -24.11 13.37
CA PRO A 318 -17.83 -24.61 13.33
C PRO A 318 -17.92 -26.11 13.70
N SER A 319 -18.60 -26.41 14.80
CA SER A 319 -19.09 -27.77 15.05
C SER A 319 -20.50 -27.92 14.47
N ALA A 320 -20.64 -28.83 13.54
CA ALA A 320 -21.86 -29.23 12.87
C ALA A 320 -22.92 -29.71 13.88
N HIS A 321 -24.04 -28.97 13.99
CA HIS A 321 -25.31 -29.57 14.35
C HIS A 321 -26.43 -28.95 13.49
N VAL A 322 -27.04 -29.85 12.72
CA VAL A 322 -28.13 -29.64 11.79
C VAL A 322 -29.36 -29.13 12.53
N LEU A 323 -29.92 -28.02 12.04
CA LEU A 323 -31.13 -27.38 12.56
C LEU A 323 -32.37 -28.22 12.24
N THR A 324 -33.00 -28.80 13.25
CA THR A 324 -34.41 -29.22 13.20
C THR A 324 -35.30 -27.98 13.34
N LYS A 325 -36.09 -27.70 12.29
CA LYS A 325 -37.08 -26.61 12.26
C LYS A 325 -38.31 -27.01 13.08
N GLY A 326 -38.48 -26.38 14.24
CA GLY A 326 -39.73 -26.37 15.00
C GLY A 326 -40.52 -25.09 14.74
N THR A 327 -41.68 -25.22 14.12
CA THR A 327 -42.70 -24.17 13.95
C THR A 327 -43.39 -23.88 15.28
N HIS A 328 -43.09 -22.73 15.90
CA HIS A 328 -43.84 -22.22 17.05
C HIS A 328 -44.85 -21.15 16.60
N PHE A 329 -46.04 -21.60 16.23
CA PHE A 329 -47.26 -20.80 16.36
C PHE A 329 -47.99 -21.36 17.58
N THR A 330 -47.88 -20.69 18.72
CA THR A 330 -48.75 -20.82 19.90
C THR A 330 -48.28 -19.82 20.95
N HIS A 331 -48.93 -18.66 21.00
CA HIS A 331 -49.04 -17.93 22.26
C HIS A 331 -50.53 -17.64 22.49
N ALA A 332 -51.18 -18.62 23.10
CA ALA A 332 -52.49 -18.47 23.72
C ALA A 332 -52.37 -17.46 24.86
N GLN A 333 -53.01 -16.30 24.74
CA GLN A 333 -53.27 -15.45 25.89
C GLN A 333 -54.38 -16.10 26.73
N LYS A 334 -53.99 -16.51 27.94
CA LYS A 334 -54.87 -16.98 29.01
C LYS A 334 -55.74 -15.79 29.47
N PHE A 335 -57.06 -15.91 29.33
CA PHE A 335 -58.01 -15.07 30.03
C PHE A 335 -58.08 -15.53 31.50
N THR A 336 -57.66 -14.68 32.42
CA THR A 336 -58.03 -14.79 33.84
C THR A 336 -59.43 -14.23 34.02
N PHE A 337 -60.38 -15.15 34.13
CA PHE A 337 -61.75 -14.92 34.56
C PHE A 337 -61.76 -14.55 36.05
N THR A 338 -62.19 -13.33 36.37
CA THR A 338 -62.58 -12.94 37.73
C THR A 338 -64.07 -13.19 37.88
N GLN A 339 -64.35 -14.09 38.82
CA GLN A 339 -65.66 -14.55 39.26
C GLN A 339 -66.24 -13.53 40.25
N GLU A 340 -67.39 -12.92 39.94
CA GLU A 340 -68.34 -12.48 40.97
C GLU A 340 -69.79 -12.68 40.49
N GLY A 341 -70.58 -13.36 41.33
CA GLY A 341 -71.99 -13.05 41.54
C GLY A 341 -73.02 -13.67 40.60
N ALA A 342 -73.26 -14.98 40.73
CA ALA A 342 -74.54 -15.56 40.34
C ALA A 342 -75.65 -15.15 41.32
N ALA A 343 -76.78 -14.69 40.78
CA ALA A 343 -78.09 -14.80 41.42
C ALA A 343 -78.99 -15.66 40.53
N THR A 344 -79.56 -16.67 41.16
CA THR A 344 -80.38 -17.80 40.71
C THR A 344 -81.64 -17.45 39.92
N SER A 345 -82.01 -18.29 38.95
CA SER A 345 -83.16 -19.21 39.08
C SER A 345 -83.31 -20.19 37.89
N PRO A 346 -83.98 -21.35 38.07
CA PRO A 346 -83.86 -22.54 37.22
C PRO A 346 -85.06 -22.77 36.29
N VAL A 347 -84.96 -23.75 35.37
CA VAL A 347 -85.90 -24.91 35.22
C VAL A 347 -85.68 -25.72 33.90
N LEU A 348 -85.48 -27.05 34.08
CA LEU A 348 -85.89 -28.28 33.33
C LEU A 348 -85.98 -28.29 31.79
N ALA A 349 -85.84 -29.37 31.02
CA ALA A 349 -85.24 -30.72 31.05
C ALA A 349 -85.66 -31.39 29.71
N GLY A 350 -84.88 -32.31 29.12
CA GLY A 350 -85.43 -33.26 28.12
C GLY A 350 -84.49 -33.70 26.98
N ARG A 351 -84.11 -34.99 27.00
CA ARG A 351 -83.37 -35.75 25.97
C ARG A 351 -84.15 -35.89 24.65
N GLN A 352 -83.52 -35.72 23.47
CA GLN A 352 -83.82 -36.44 22.21
C GLN A 352 -82.59 -36.51 21.26
N SER A 353 -82.65 -37.47 20.31
CA SER A 353 -81.61 -38.13 19.49
C SER A 353 -80.66 -37.25 18.64
N GLU A 354 -79.38 -37.65 18.56
CA GLU A 354 -78.25 -36.93 17.95
C GLU A 354 -78.36 -36.65 16.43
N GLY A 355 -79.21 -37.37 15.70
CA GLY A 355 -79.36 -37.21 14.24
C GLY A 355 -80.03 -35.90 13.78
N ASP A 356 -81.08 -35.47 14.48
CA ASP A 356 -81.83 -34.24 14.15
C ASP A 356 -81.11 -32.98 14.66
N ALA A 357 -80.28 -33.12 15.71
CA ALA A 357 -79.45 -32.03 16.22
C ALA A 357 -78.34 -31.65 15.21
N GLN A 358 -77.80 -32.63 14.48
CA GLN A 358 -76.76 -32.39 13.47
C GLN A 358 -77.28 -31.62 12.25
N ILE A 359 -78.50 -31.92 11.79
CA ILE A 359 -79.13 -31.23 10.65
C ILE A 359 -79.46 -29.79 11.03
N ARG A 360 -80.04 -29.56 12.22
CA ARG A 360 -80.30 -28.20 12.72
C ARG A 360 -79.03 -27.39 12.91
N GLN A 361 -77.95 -27.99 13.43
CA GLN A 361 -76.65 -27.33 13.51
C GLN A 361 -76.09 -26.97 12.13
N GLN A 362 -76.26 -27.83 11.12
CA GLN A 362 -75.79 -27.56 9.76
C GLN A 362 -76.62 -26.45 9.08
N GLU A 363 -77.93 -26.40 9.34
CA GLU A 363 -78.83 -25.32 8.88
C GLU A 363 -78.49 -23.98 9.56
N GLU A 364 -78.24 -23.98 10.87
CA GLU A 364 -77.80 -22.79 11.61
C GLU A 364 -76.43 -22.30 11.13
N LEU A 365 -75.47 -23.20 10.91
CA LEU A 365 -74.16 -22.85 10.34
C LEU A 365 -74.28 -22.30 8.92
N SER A 366 -75.17 -22.84 8.08
CA SER A 366 -75.37 -22.32 6.73
C SER A 366 -76.08 -20.95 6.74
N SER A 367 -77.01 -20.71 7.67
CA SER A 367 -77.61 -19.40 7.90
C SER A 367 -76.60 -18.37 8.38
N LEU A 368 -75.75 -18.71 9.36
CA LEU A 368 -74.66 -17.85 9.82
C LEU A 368 -73.64 -17.58 8.72
N GLN A 369 -73.32 -18.58 7.90
CA GLN A 369 -72.41 -18.43 6.77
C GLN A 369 -72.99 -17.47 5.70
N GLN A 370 -74.30 -17.53 5.46
CA GLN A 370 -74.99 -16.61 4.55
C GLN A 370 -75.02 -15.18 5.13
N GLN A 371 -75.31 -15.01 6.41
CA GLN A 371 -75.26 -13.71 7.09
C GLN A 371 -73.84 -13.12 7.09
N PHE A 372 -72.83 -13.95 7.30
CA PHE A 372 -71.43 -13.53 7.21
C PHE A 372 -71.05 -13.10 5.81
N GLN A 373 -71.46 -13.85 4.77
CA GLN A 373 -71.24 -13.45 3.37
C GLN A 373 -71.95 -12.14 3.03
N GLN A 374 -73.17 -11.93 3.53
CA GLN A 374 -73.88 -10.67 3.36
C GLN A 374 -73.15 -9.52 4.03
N LEU A 375 -72.73 -9.66 5.29
CA LEU A 375 -71.92 -8.64 5.97
C LEU A 375 -70.60 -8.37 5.24
N CYS A 376 -69.93 -9.40 4.72
CA CYS A 376 -68.73 -9.21 3.91
C CYS A 376 -69.02 -8.36 2.67
N SER A 377 -70.13 -8.62 1.96
CA SER A 377 -70.53 -7.83 0.79
C SER A 377 -70.88 -6.37 1.12
N GLU A 378 -71.52 -6.13 2.27
CA GLU A 378 -71.84 -4.77 2.74
C GLU A 378 -70.56 -4.01 3.13
N VAL A 379 -69.61 -4.68 3.78
CA VAL A 379 -68.30 -4.10 4.11
C VAL A 379 -67.51 -3.77 2.84
N ASP A 380 -67.54 -4.64 1.83
CA ASP A 380 -66.90 -4.40 0.54
C ASP A 380 -67.54 -3.22 -0.21
N GLN A 381 -68.87 -3.10 -0.16
CA GLN A 381 -69.59 -1.97 -0.75
C GLN A 381 -69.25 -0.66 -0.04
N LEU A 382 -69.26 -0.63 1.30
CA LEU A 382 -68.85 0.54 2.09
C LEU A 382 -67.39 0.90 1.81
N ALA A 383 -66.51 -0.08 1.65
CA ALA A 383 -65.12 0.17 1.27
C ALA A 383 -65.00 0.77 -0.14
N ALA A 384 -65.86 0.38 -1.08
CA ALA A 384 -65.94 0.99 -2.41
C ALA A 384 -66.45 2.43 -2.35
N ASP A 385 -67.48 2.70 -1.57
CA ASP A 385 -68.07 4.04 -1.40
C ASP A 385 -67.08 5.00 -0.71
N ILE A 386 -66.35 4.53 0.31
CA ILE A 386 -65.28 5.29 0.95
C ILE A 386 -64.17 5.64 -0.06
N LYS A 387 -63.81 4.72 -0.96
CA LYS A 387 -62.84 5.00 -2.03
C LYS A 387 -63.38 6.06 -2.99
N HIS A 388 -64.64 5.94 -3.41
CA HIS A 388 -65.28 6.92 -4.29
C HIS A 388 -65.33 8.31 -3.66
N LEU A 389 -65.80 8.41 -2.40
CA LEU A 389 -65.86 9.67 -1.66
C LEU A 389 -64.48 10.29 -1.43
N ASN A 390 -63.43 9.48 -1.22
CA ASN A 390 -62.07 10.00 -1.11
C ASN A 390 -61.57 10.63 -2.42
N VAL A 391 -61.94 10.05 -3.57
CA VAL A 391 -61.59 10.60 -4.89
C VAL A 391 -62.35 11.89 -5.17
N THR A 392 -63.67 11.92 -4.92
CA THR A 392 -64.46 13.13 -5.14
C THR A 392 -64.04 14.27 -4.21
N ASN A 393 -63.74 13.97 -2.94
CA ASN A 393 -63.22 14.96 -1.99
C ASN A 393 -61.82 15.47 -2.39
N ALA A 394 -60.96 14.61 -2.97
CA ALA A 394 -59.70 15.06 -3.54
C ALA A 394 -59.90 16.02 -4.73
N GLN A 395 -60.80 15.70 -5.66
CA GLN A 395 -61.12 16.55 -6.81
C GLN A 395 -61.68 17.92 -6.38
N VAL A 396 -62.64 17.94 -5.45
CA VAL A 396 -63.22 19.18 -4.93
C VAL A 396 -62.17 20.05 -4.24
N LEU A 397 -61.26 19.45 -3.47
CA LEU A 397 -60.17 20.19 -2.82
C LEU A 397 -59.20 20.83 -3.83
N ASP A 398 -58.86 20.12 -4.90
CA ASP A 398 -57.98 20.66 -5.94
C ASP A 398 -58.66 21.79 -6.73
N GLU A 399 -59.94 21.63 -7.05
CA GLU A 399 -60.75 22.68 -7.65
C GLU A 399 -60.86 23.94 -6.77
N LEU A 400 -61.00 23.75 -5.46
CA LEU A 400 -61.05 24.85 -4.49
C LEU A 400 -59.71 25.60 -4.48
N LYS A 401 -58.57 24.88 -4.39
CA LYS A 401 -57.22 25.47 -4.47
C LYS A 401 -57.01 26.27 -5.77
N GLN A 402 -57.47 25.75 -6.90
CA GLN A 402 -57.37 26.46 -8.18
C GLN A 402 -58.27 27.71 -8.24
N ARG A 403 -59.44 27.70 -7.59
CA ARG A 403 -60.31 28.89 -7.49
C ARG A 403 -59.71 29.94 -6.56
N GLU A 404 -59.11 29.55 -5.44
CA GLU A 404 -58.41 30.46 -4.53
C GLU A 404 -57.24 31.17 -5.21
N LEU A 405 -56.41 30.43 -5.96
CA LEU A 405 -55.28 31.03 -6.69
C LEU A 405 -55.75 32.03 -7.75
N ARG A 406 -56.79 31.69 -8.52
CA ARG A 406 -57.39 32.62 -9.50
C ARG A 406 -58.00 33.85 -8.84
N ASN A 407 -58.68 33.68 -7.70
CA ASN A 407 -59.23 34.82 -6.97
C ASN A 407 -58.12 35.74 -6.46
N ALA A 408 -57.02 35.19 -5.93
CA ALA A 408 -55.87 35.99 -5.49
C ALA A 408 -55.24 36.77 -6.67
N GLU A 409 -55.07 36.14 -7.82
CA GLU A 409 -54.59 36.81 -9.04
C GLU A 409 -55.54 37.93 -9.50
N GLU A 410 -56.86 37.70 -9.47
CA GLU A 410 -57.85 38.72 -9.85
C GLU A 410 -57.96 39.84 -8.81
N GLU A 411 -57.79 39.55 -7.53
CA GLU A 411 -57.69 40.56 -6.47
C GLU A 411 -56.43 41.43 -6.66
N GLU A 412 -55.27 40.85 -6.97
CA GLU A 412 -54.06 41.60 -7.26
C GLU A 412 -54.26 42.50 -8.50
N LYS A 413 -54.80 41.95 -9.59
CA LYS A 413 -55.14 42.73 -10.80
C LYS A 413 -56.13 43.85 -10.48
N MET A 414 -57.13 43.58 -9.65
CA MET A 414 -58.12 44.58 -9.23
C MET A 414 -57.46 45.68 -8.39
N GLN A 415 -56.55 45.32 -7.47
CA GLN A 415 -55.80 46.30 -6.68
C GLN A 415 -54.92 47.18 -7.58
N VAL A 416 -54.22 46.60 -8.56
CA VAL A 416 -53.44 47.37 -9.54
C VAL A 416 -54.37 48.30 -10.32
N LYS A 417 -55.47 47.80 -10.89
CA LYS A 417 -56.44 48.62 -11.65
C LYS A 417 -57.03 49.76 -10.80
N LYS A 418 -57.37 49.48 -9.54
CA LYS A 418 -57.89 50.48 -8.59
C LYS A 418 -56.85 51.58 -8.35
N LYS A 419 -55.61 51.20 -8.00
CA LYS A 419 -54.52 52.16 -7.81
C LYS A 419 -54.23 52.97 -9.08
N THR A 420 -54.27 52.35 -10.25
CA THR A 420 -54.13 53.05 -11.53
C THR A 420 -55.26 54.06 -11.73
N ALA A 421 -56.51 53.67 -11.45
CA ALA A 421 -57.66 54.57 -11.56
C ALA A 421 -57.57 55.76 -10.59
N ASP A 422 -57.11 55.53 -9.35
CA ASP A 422 -56.89 56.58 -8.34
C ASP A 422 -55.82 57.60 -8.78
N LEU A 423 -54.88 57.20 -9.64
CA LEU A 423 -53.78 58.05 -10.14
C LEU A 423 -54.11 58.81 -11.44
N LEU A 424 -55.21 58.49 -12.12
CA LEU A 424 -55.63 59.14 -13.37
C LEU A 424 -55.98 60.64 -13.26
N PRO A 425 -56.54 61.16 -12.15
CA PRO A 425 -56.89 62.58 -12.04
C PRO A 425 -55.71 63.56 -12.21
N ASP A 426 -54.47 63.10 -11.97
CA ASP A 426 -53.23 63.87 -12.16
C ASP A 426 -52.19 63.05 -12.97
N ALA A 427 -52.63 62.52 -14.12
CA ALA A 427 -51.88 61.53 -14.89
C ALA A 427 -50.48 62.01 -15.34
N GLU A 428 -50.35 63.25 -15.82
CA GLU A 428 -49.08 63.75 -16.36
C GLU A 428 -48.00 63.92 -15.27
N ASN A 429 -48.35 64.54 -14.14
CA ASN A 429 -47.40 64.70 -13.02
C ASN A 429 -47.06 63.37 -12.36
N ASN A 430 -48.03 62.47 -12.23
CA ASN A 430 -47.81 61.13 -11.68
C ASN A 430 -46.90 60.28 -12.60
N LEU A 431 -47.07 60.39 -13.93
CA LEU A 431 -46.21 59.71 -14.89
C LEU A 431 -44.76 60.22 -14.80
N LEU A 432 -44.55 61.54 -14.71
CA LEU A 432 -43.21 62.11 -14.55
C LEU A 432 -42.54 61.65 -13.25
N LYS A 433 -43.27 61.61 -12.13
CA LYS A 433 -42.75 61.08 -10.85
C LYS A 433 -42.40 59.60 -10.94
N LEU A 434 -43.23 58.78 -11.58
CA LEU A 434 -42.97 57.36 -11.78
C LEU A 434 -41.77 57.13 -12.70
N GLN A 435 -41.65 57.88 -13.79
CA GLN A 435 -40.47 57.85 -14.67
C GLN A 435 -39.19 58.19 -13.90
N SER A 436 -39.22 59.26 -13.10
CA SER A 436 -38.08 59.65 -12.25
C SER A 436 -37.71 58.56 -11.23
N LEU A 437 -38.70 57.90 -10.61
CA LEU A 437 -38.48 56.79 -9.69
C LEU A 437 -37.89 55.56 -10.39
N VAL A 438 -38.37 55.24 -11.60
CA VAL A 438 -37.87 54.14 -12.42
C VAL A 438 -36.44 54.42 -12.88
N GLU A 439 -36.16 55.63 -13.37
CA GLU A 439 -34.80 56.04 -13.76
C GLU A 439 -33.85 56.07 -12.56
N GLY A 440 -34.30 56.57 -11.41
CA GLY A 440 -33.55 56.53 -10.16
C GLY A 440 -33.27 55.09 -9.71
N GLY A 441 -34.26 54.19 -9.86
CA GLY A 441 -34.12 52.76 -9.63
C GLY A 441 -33.10 52.10 -10.56
N ALA A 442 -33.19 52.37 -11.86
CA ALA A 442 -32.26 51.85 -12.86
C ALA A 442 -30.82 52.31 -12.60
N LYS A 443 -30.62 53.60 -12.30
CA LYS A 443 -29.30 54.15 -11.92
C LYS A 443 -28.75 53.48 -10.66
N ARG A 444 -29.59 53.24 -9.64
CA ARG A 444 -29.18 52.51 -8.43
C ARG A 444 -28.75 51.08 -8.74
N VAL A 445 -29.50 50.36 -9.59
CA VAL A 445 -29.15 48.98 -9.99
C VAL A 445 -27.80 48.94 -10.73
N VAL A 446 -27.56 49.85 -11.67
CA VAL A 446 -26.29 49.94 -12.38
C VAL A 446 -25.13 50.25 -11.42
N ASN A 447 -25.33 51.18 -10.48
CA ASN A 447 -24.32 51.51 -9.48
C ASN A 447 -24.00 50.32 -8.56
N LEU A 448 -25.03 49.58 -8.11
CA LEU A 448 -24.85 48.37 -7.31
C LEU A 448 -24.14 47.27 -8.10
N ALA A 449 -24.47 47.09 -9.39
CA ALA A 449 -23.77 46.14 -10.25
C ALA A 449 -22.29 46.50 -10.43
N SER A 450 -21.97 47.79 -10.60
CA SER A 450 -20.58 48.27 -10.67
C SER A 450 -19.82 48.03 -9.37
N GLN A 451 -20.44 48.30 -8.21
CA GLN A 451 -19.85 48.01 -6.90
C GLN A 451 -19.63 46.51 -6.70
N TRP A 452 -20.61 45.69 -7.07
CA TRP A 452 -20.49 44.23 -7.02
C TRP A 452 -19.35 43.72 -7.90
N GLU A 453 -19.23 44.22 -9.12
CA GLU A 453 -18.19 43.77 -10.05
C GLU A 453 -16.78 44.09 -9.55
N LYS A 454 -16.59 45.24 -8.86
CA LYS A 454 -15.32 45.59 -8.20
C LYS A 454 -14.89 44.56 -7.16
N HIS A 455 -15.82 43.88 -6.49
CA HIS A 455 -15.53 42.83 -5.52
C HIS A 455 -15.49 41.43 -6.16
N ARG A 456 -16.40 41.15 -7.10
CA ARG A 456 -16.50 39.85 -7.77
C ARG A 456 -15.27 39.53 -8.61
N ALA A 457 -14.79 40.49 -9.41
CA ALA A 457 -13.64 40.28 -10.29
C ALA A 457 -12.37 39.80 -9.55
N PRO A 458 -11.89 40.47 -8.47
CA PRO A 458 -10.71 40.00 -7.74
C PRO A 458 -10.94 38.65 -7.03
N LEU A 459 -12.16 38.37 -6.54
CA LEU A 459 -12.49 37.07 -5.97
C LEU A 459 -12.41 35.94 -7.00
N ILE A 460 -12.86 36.18 -8.23
CA ILE A 460 -12.74 35.20 -9.33
C ILE A 460 -11.27 35.00 -9.70
N GLU A 461 -10.47 36.07 -9.72
CA GLU A 461 -9.05 35.97 -10.06
C GLU A 461 -8.27 35.21 -8.99
N GLU A 462 -8.51 35.49 -7.71
CA GLU A 462 -7.94 34.72 -6.59
C GLU A 462 -8.40 33.25 -6.63
N TYR A 463 -9.66 32.98 -6.95
CA TYR A 463 -10.13 31.61 -7.13
C TYR A 463 -9.39 30.87 -8.26
N ARG A 464 -9.18 31.53 -9.40
CA ARG A 464 -8.42 30.96 -10.53
C ARG A 464 -6.97 30.70 -10.13
N ARG A 465 -6.32 31.67 -9.50
CA ARG A 465 -4.95 31.55 -8.99
C ARG A 465 -4.81 30.40 -8.00
N LEU A 466 -5.71 30.29 -7.02
CA LEU A 466 -5.69 29.20 -6.05
C LEU A 466 -5.92 27.84 -6.71
N LYS A 467 -6.83 27.77 -7.69
CA LYS A 467 -7.08 26.55 -8.45
C LYS A 467 -5.84 26.10 -9.24
N GLU A 468 -5.13 27.04 -9.86
CA GLU A 468 -3.87 26.76 -10.57
C GLU A 468 -2.78 26.28 -9.61
N ILE A 469 -2.63 26.93 -8.45
CA ILE A 469 -1.68 26.50 -7.41
C ILE A 469 -1.99 25.07 -6.93
N CYS A 470 -3.25 24.74 -6.68
CA CYS A 470 -3.65 23.38 -6.29
C CYS A 470 -3.31 22.36 -7.39
N SER A 471 -3.66 22.66 -8.64
CA SER A 471 -3.34 21.79 -9.78
C SER A 471 -1.85 21.56 -9.93
N ASN A 472 -1.02 22.61 -9.77
CA ASN A 472 0.43 22.49 -9.84
C ASN A 472 0.99 21.65 -8.69
N LYS A 473 0.49 21.83 -7.47
CA LYS A 473 0.87 21.00 -6.31
C LYS A 473 0.52 19.52 -6.52
N ASP A 474 -0.64 19.23 -7.11
CA ASP A 474 -1.05 17.86 -7.42
C ASP A 474 -0.14 17.22 -8.47
N LEU A 475 0.22 17.97 -9.52
CA LEU A 475 1.17 17.51 -10.54
C LEU A 475 2.56 17.25 -9.94
N GLU A 476 3.08 18.15 -9.09
CA GLU A 476 4.35 17.96 -8.40
C GLU A 476 4.33 16.77 -7.45
N SER A 477 3.24 16.59 -6.69
CA SER A 477 3.04 15.42 -5.82
C SER A 477 3.08 14.12 -6.63
N ASN A 478 2.36 14.08 -7.75
CA ASN A 478 2.34 12.91 -8.64
C ASN A 478 3.71 12.61 -9.27
N ARG A 479 4.49 13.64 -9.63
CA ARG A 479 5.88 13.48 -10.09
C ARG A 479 6.76 12.88 -9.00
N LYS A 480 6.73 13.44 -7.79
CA LYS A 480 7.47 12.91 -6.62
C LYS A 480 7.09 11.46 -6.30
N LEU A 481 5.79 11.12 -6.35
CA LEU A 481 5.34 9.74 -6.16
C LEU A 481 5.85 8.80 -7.25
N SER A 482 5.94 9.26 -8.50
CA SER A 482 6.48 8.46 -9.60
C SER A 482 7.99 8.24 -9.46
N GLU A 483 8.72 9.26 -9.01
CA GLU A 483 10.15 9.15 -8.68
C GLU A 483 10.39 8.17 -7.53
N ILE A 484 9.61 8.25 -6.44
CA ILE A 484 9.69 7.31 -5.31
C ILE A 484 9.46 5.87 -5.79
N LYS A 485 8.44 5.64 -6.62
CA LYS A 485 8.18 4.31 -7.20
C LYS A 485 9.37 3.80 -8.02
N SER A 486 9.97 4.66 -8.85
CA SER A 486 11.17 4.31 -9.63
C SER A 486 12.35 3.97 -8.73
N LEU A 487 12.57 4.74 -7.66
CA LEU A 487 13.65 4.49 -6.71
C LEU A 487 13.43 3.18 -5.95
N HIS A 488 12.20 2.88 -5.52
CA HIS A 488 11.88 1.60 -4.89
C HIS A 488 12.15 0.41 -5.82
N GLU A 489 11.79 0.52 -7.10
CA GLU A 489 12.08 -0.55 -8.06
C GLU A 489 13.59 -0.72 -8.28
N LYS A 490 14.36 0.38 -8.38
CA LYS A 490 15.83 0.32 -8.47
C LYS A 490 16.46 -0.32 -7.22
N ILE A 491 15.97 0.02 -6.03
CA ILE A 491 16.42 -0.59 -4.77
C ILE A 491 16.12 -2.09 -4.78
N ARG A 492 14.90 -2.49 -5.21
CA ARG A 492 14.50 -3.89 -5.28
C ARG A 492 15.41 -4.69 -6.20
N VAL A 493 15.63 -4.20 -7.43
CA VAL A 493 16.52 -4.83 -8.42
C VAL A 493 17.95 -4.92 -7.90
N SER A 494 18.48 -3.82 -7.36
CA SER A 494 19.84 -3.80 -6.80
C SER A 494 20.01 -4.77 -5.63
N THR A 495 18.98 -4.90 -4.78
CA THR A 495 18.98 -5.86 -3.65
C THR A 495 18.97 -7.30 -4.16
N GLU A 496 18.18 -7.61 -5.18
CA GLU A 496 18.15 -8.93 -5.81
C GLU A 496 19.46 -9.28 -6.51
N GLU A 497 20.07 -8.32 -7.20
CA GLU A 497 21.40 -8.49 -7.79
C GLU A 497 22.48 -8.70 -6.73
N ALA A 498 22.43 -7.96 -5.61
CA ALA A 498 23.35 -8.13 -4.50
C ALA A 498 23.24 -9.53 -3.89
N LYS A 499 22.01 -10.01 -3.66
CA LYS A 499 21.76 -11.38 -3.17
C LYS A 499 22.29 -12.44 -4.13
N LYS A 500 22.00 -12.33 -5.43
CA LYS A 500 22.52 -13.25 -6.45
C LYS A 500 24.05 -13.26 -6.46
N LYS A 501 24.69 -12.09 -6.37
CA LYS A 501 26.15 -11.97 -6.30
C LYS A 501 26.70 -12.59 -5.02
N GLU A 502 26.04 -12.38 -3.88
CA GLU A 502 26.43 -12.98 -2.61
C GLU A 502 26.34 -14.52 -2.65
N ASP A 503 25.28 -15.06 -3.26
CA ASP A 503 25.12 -16.50 -3.45
C ASP A 503 26.20 -17.08 -4.38
N THR A 504 26.49 -16.41 -5.50
CA THR A 504 27.60 -16.82 -6.38
C THR A 504 28.95 -16.71 -5.68
N TYR A 505 29.16 -15.70 -4.84
CA TYR A 505 30.38 -15.55 -4.05
C TYR A 505 30.55 -16.71 -3.08
N LYS A 506 29.49 -17.08 -2.34
CA LYS A 506 29.50 -18.25 -1.45
C LYS A 506 29.86 -19.53 -2.21
N GLN A 507 29.24 -19.74 -3.37
CA GLN A 507 29.56 -20.88 -4.25
C GLN A 507 31.04 -20.90 -4.66
N LEU A 508 31.55 -19.78 -5.18
CA LEU A 508 32.94 -19.67 -5.61
C LEU A 508 33.94 -19.85 -4.46
N VAL A 509 33.62 -19.36 -3.26
CA VAL A 509 34.46 -19.59 -2.07
C VAL A 509 34.51 -21.07 -1.74
N THR A 510 33.37 -21.78 -1.72
CA THR A 510 33.36 -23.23 -1.52
C THR A 510 34.11 -24.00 -2.60
N GLU A 511 34.06 -23.56 -3.86
CA GLU A 511 34.84 -24.17 -4.94
C GLU A 511 36.34 -23.92 -4.78
N LEU A 512 36.74 -22.71 -4.38
CA LEU A 512 38.13 -22.36 -4.12
C LEU A 512 38.70 -23.18 -2.97
N GLU A 513 37.93 -23.40 -1.90
CA GLU A 513 38.31 -24.28 -0.80
C GLU A 513 38.50 -25.74 -1.23
N ARG A 514 37.78 -26.19 -2.26
CA ARG A 514 37.88 -27.55 -2.82
C ARG A 514 39.02 -27.73 -3.81
N LEU A 515 39.59 -26.65 -4.35
CA LEU A 515 40.64 -26.71 -5.36
C LEU A 515 42.04 -26.99 -4.73
N PRO A 516 42.91 -27.75 -5.42
CA PRO A 516 44.29 -27.94 -4.99
C PRO A 516 45.05 -26.61 -4.91
N LYS A 517 45.76 -26.37 -3.80
CA LYS A 517 46.50 -25.11 -3.54
C LYS A 517 47.90 -25.08 -4.20
N ASP A 518 48.19 -26.01 -5.10
CA ASP A 518 49.54 -26.27 -5.61
C ASP A 518 50.02 -25.19 -6.60
N ALA A 519 49.09 -24.47 -7.25
CA ALA A 519 49.41 -23.39 -8.17
C ALA A 519 49.07 -22.02 -7.59
N SER A 520 50.08 -21.16 -7.45
CA SER A 520 49.90 -19.81 -6.92
C SER A 520 49.05 -18.95 -7.86
N ARG A 521 48.24 -18.03 -7.31
CA ARG A 521 47.50 -17.02 -8.07
C ARG A 521 48.38 -16.28 -9.08
N SER A 522 49.65 -16.06 -8.74
CA SER A 522 50.63 -15.42 -9.63
C SER A 522 50.86 -16.25 -10.90
N ALA A 523 50.95 -17.57 -10.80
CA ALA A 523 51.16 -18.44 -11.96
C ALA A 523 49.96 -18.40 -12.93
N TYR A 524 48.73 -18.42 -12.41
CA TYR A 524 47.54 -18.23 -13.24
C TYR A 524 47.48 -16.83 -13.87
N THR A 525 47.84 -15.80 -13.11
CA THR A 525 47.84 -14.41 -13.60
C THR A 525 48.87 -14.23 -14.72
N GLN A 526 50.08 -14.79 -14.56
CA GLN A 526 51.11 -14.77 -15.59
C GLN A 526 50.65 -15.52 -16.84
N ARG A 527 50.08 -16.72 -16.69
CA ARG A 527 49.55 -17.49 -17.83
C ARG A 527 48.43 -16.75 -18.57
N ILE A 528 47.52 -16.10 -17.85
CA ILE A 528 46.47 -15.27 -18.45
C ILE A 528 47.08 -14.08 -19.20
N LEU A 529 48.06 -13.39 -18.61
CA LEU A 529 48.73 -12.27 -19.26
C LEU A 529 49.49 -12.69 -20.52
N GLU A 530 50.11 -13.87 -20.51
CA GLU A 530 50.73 -14.48 -21.69
C GLU A 530 49.70 -14.78 -22.78
N ILE A 531 48.57 -15.40 -22.42
CA ILE A 531 47.47 -15.66 -23.37
C ILE A 531 46.95 -14.34 -23.95
N VAL A 532 46.73 -13.31 -23.11
CA VAL A 532 46.29 -11.98 -23.57
C VAL A 532 47.33 -11.35 -24.49
N GLY A 533 48.62 -11.48 -24.18
CA GLY A 533 49.71 -11.04 -25.04
C GLY A 533 49.70 -11.74 -26.40
N ASN A 534 49.50 -13.05 -26.42
CA ASN A 534 49.40 -13.83 -27.64
C ASN A 534 48.16 -13.44 -28.48
N ILE A 535 47.01 -13.23 -27.85
CA ILE A 535 45.79 -12.75 -28.54
C ILE A 535 46.04 -11.37 -29.18
N LYS A 536 46.77 -10.48 -28.51
CA LYS A 536 47.11 -9.17 -29.09
C LYS A 536 48.00 -9.31 -30.32
N LYS A 537 49.06 -10.13 -30.24
CA LYS A 537 49.93 -10.42 -31.38
C LYS A 537 49.16 -11.02 -32.55
N GLN A 538 48.30 -12.00 -32.28
CA GLN A 538 47.43 -12.60 -33.30
C GLN A 538 46.51 -11.57 -33.97
N LYS A 539 45.94 -10.63 -33.21
CA LYS A 539 45.11 -9.55 -33.79
C LYS A 539 45.92 -8.62 -34.68
N GLU A 540 47.15 -8.28 -34.30
CA GLU A 540 48.05 -7.47 -35.11
C GLU A 540 48.41 -8.19 -36.42
N GLU A 541 48.73 -9.48 -36.35
CA GLU A 541 49.01 -10.31 -37.53
C GLU A 541 47.79 -10.45 -38.44
N ILE A 542 46.60 -10.71 -37.90
CA ILE A 542 45.34 -10.73 -38.67
C ILE A 542 45.13 -9.39 -39.36
N THR A 543 45.35 -8.27 -38.66
CA THR A 543 45.19 -6.93 -39.24
C THR A 543 46.17 -6.72 -40.40
N LYS A 544 47.40 -7.19 -40.26
CA LYS A 544 48.39 -7.17 -41.35
C LYS A 544 47.93 -8.01 -42.55
N ILE A 545 47.52 -9.26 -42.32
CA ILE A 545 47.01 -10.15 -43.38
C ILE A 545 45.80 -9.51 -44.11
N LEU A 546 44.91 -8.85 -43.37
CA LEU A 546 43.76 -8.14 -43.96
C LEU A 546 44.19 -6.93 -44.80
N SER A 547 45.24 -6.22 -44.41
CA SER A 547 45.82 -5.13 -45.20
C SER A 547 46.41 -5.67 -46.51
N ASP A 548 47.23 -6.70 -46.41
CA ASP A 548 47.90 -7.34 -47.56
C ASP A 548 46.85 -7.92 -48.53
N THR A 549 45.79 -8.54 -48.00
CA THR A 549 44.65 -9.04 -48.81
C THR A 549 43.93 -7.91 -49.55
N LYS A 550 43.72 -6.75 -48.89
CA LYS A 550 43.11 -5.57 -49.54
C LYS A 550 44.00 -4.97 -50.61
N GLU A 551 45.32 -5.00 -50.41
CA GLU A 551 46.29 -4.54 -51.40
C GLU A 551 46.28 -5.45 -52.63
N LEU A 552 46.38 -6.77 -52.42
CA LEU A 552 46.25 -7.76 -53.49
C LEU A 552 44.93 -7.62 -54.27
N GLN A 553 43.80 -7.42 -53.58
CA GLN A 553 42.52 -7.21 -54.26
C GLN A 553 42.50 -5.94 -55.12
N LYS A 554 43.16 -4.87 -54.67
CA LYS A 554 43.30 -3.64 -55.47
C LYS A 554 44.20 -3.86 -56.69
N GLU A 555 45.29 -4.59 -56.54
CA GLU A 555 46.18 -4.94 -57.65
C GLU A 555 45.46 -5.79 -58.70
N ILE A 556 44.72 -6.82 -58.27
CA ILE A 556 43.88 -7.65 -59.14
C ILE A 556 42.90 -6.75 -59.91
N ASN A 557 42.11 -5.94 -59.21
CA ASN A 557 41.11 -5.08 -59.85
C ASN A 557 41.76 -4.06 -60.83
N ASN A 558 42.93 -3.52 -60.49
CA ASN A 558 43.66 -2.61 -61.35
C ASN A 558 44.18 -3.30 -62.61
N LEU A 559 44.72 -4.52 -62.49
CA LEU A 559 45.20 -5.31 -63.62
C LEU A 559 44.04 -5.77 -64.51
N THR A 560 42.94 -6.26 -63.94
CA THR A 560 41.72 -6.61 -64.69
C THR A 560 41.19 -5.40 -65.46
N GLY A 561 41.02 -4.25 -64.80
CA GLY A 561 40.57 -3.05 -65.47
C GLY A 561 41.56 -2.49 -66.51
N LYS A 562 42.86 -2.74 -66.36
CA LYS A 562 43.87 -2.42 -67.38
C LYS A 562 43.75 -3.37 -68.58
N LEU A 563 43.56 -4.67 -68.34
CA LEU A 563 43.35 -5.67 -69.38
C LEU A 563 42.14 -5.30 -70.24
N ASP A 564 40.98 -5.05 -69.63
CA ASP A 564 39.73 -4.71 -70.34
C ASP A 564 39.87 -3.46 -71.22
N ARG A 565 40.44 -2.38 -70.67
CA ARG A 565 40.65 -1.13 -71.42
C ARG A 565 41.62 -1.32 -72.59
N THR A 566 42.70 -2.06 -72.37
CA THR A 566 43.72 -2.29 -73.41
C THR A 566 43.17 -3.18 -74.51
N PHE A 567 42.37 -4.19 -74.14
CA PHE A 567 41.68 -5.06 -75.09
C PHE A 567 40.65 -4.26 -75.91
N ALA A 568 39.78 -3.46 -75.28
CA ALA A 568 38.77 -2.67 -75.99
C ALA A 568 39.37 -1.74 -77.06
N VAL A 569 40.47 -1.04 -76.74
CA VAL A 569 41.17 -0.18 -77.71
C VAL A 569 41.77 -1.01 -78.85
N THR A 570 42.39 -2.15 -78.52
CA THR A 570 43.00 -3.02 -79.52
C THR A 570 41.94 -3.64 -80.44
N ASP A 571 40.82 -4.10 -79.87
CA ASP A 571 39.67 -4.66 -80.57
C ASP A 571 39.07 -3.64 -81.54
N GLU A 572 38.81 -2.40 -81.10
CA GLU A 572 38.28 -1.34 -81.97
C GLU A 572 39.22 -1.00 -83.14
N LEU A 573 40.52 -0.85 -82.88
CA LEU A 573 41.49 -0.49 -83.90
C LEU A 573 41.63 -1.61 -84.95
N VAL A 574 41.81 -2.85 -84.50
CA VAL A 574 41.95 -4.00 -85.39
C VAL A 574 40.65 -4.25 -86.15
N PHE A 575 39.48 -4.03 -85.54
CA PHE A 575 38.18 -4.14 -86.22
C PHE A 575 37.99 -3.10 -87.33
N LYS A 576 38.42 -1.85 -87.10
CA LYS A 576 38.35 -0.78 -88.12
C LYS A 576 39.19 -1.12 -89.36
N ASP A 577 40.38 -1.68 -89.16
CA ASP A 577 41.28 -2.03 -90.26
C ASP A 577 40.92 -3.36 -90.94
N ALA A 578 40.33 -4.32 -90.20
CA ALA A 578 39.81 -5.59 -90.72
C ALA A 578 38.68 -5.44 -91.77
N LYS A 579 38.04 -4.26 -91.84
CA LYS A 579 37.06 -3.93 -92.88
C LYS A 579 37.72 -3.69 -94.25
N LYS A 580 39.00 -3.30 -94.28
CA LYS A 580 39.71 -2.89 -95.49
C LYS A 580 40.62 -3.98 -96.06
N ASP A 581 41.17 -4.84 -95.20
CA ASP A 581 42.17 -5.85 -95.57
C ASP A 581 41.80 -7.24 -95.02
N GLU A 582 41.87 -8.27 -95.89
CA GLU A 582 41.58 -9.67 -95.55
C GLU A 582 42.60 -10.25 -94.56
N SER A 583 43.86 -9.82 -94.65
CA SER A 583 44.92 -10.27 -93.74
C SER A 583 44.67 -9.80 -92.31
N VAL A 584 44.23 -8.53 -92.15
CA VAL A 584 43.86 -7.94 -90.86
C VAL A 584 42.58 -8.57 -90.31
N ARG A 585 41.66 -9.02 -91.18
CA ARG A 585 40.47 -9.78 -90.75
C ARG A 585 40.83 -11.12 -90.12
N LYS A 586 41.84 -11.83 -90.65
CA LYS A 586 42.36 -13.04 -90.00
C LYS A 586 43.01 -12.72 -88.65
N ALA A 587 43.77 -11.62 -88.57
CA ALA A 587 44.35 -11.15 -87.31
C ALA A 587 43.29 -10.80 -86.25
N TYR A 588 42.18 -10.15 -86.64
CA TYR A 588 41.04 -9.87 -85.75
C TYR A 588 40.43 -11.15 -85.16
N LYS A 589 40.22 -12.19 -85.99
CA LYS A 589 39.72 -13.48 -85.52
C LYS A 589 40.67 -14.14 -84.52
N TYR A 590 41.97 -14.05 -84.75
CA TYR A 590 42.97 -14.56 -83.80
C TYR A 590 43.01 -13.75 -82.50
N LEU A 591 42.83 -12.43 -82.56
CA LEU A 591 42.74 -11.58 -81.37
C LEU A 591 41.52 -11.92 -80.51
N ALA A 592 40.35 -12.06 -81.12
CA ALA A 592 39.12 -12.47 -80.43
C ALA A 592 39.26 -13.87 -79.81
N ALA A 593 39.79 -14.84 -80.56
CA ALA A 593 40.05 -16.18 -80.06
C ALA A 593 41.07 -16.21 -78.91
N LEU A 594 42.12 -15.38 -78.97
CA LEU A 594 43.09 -15.25 -77.89
C LEU A 594 42.44 -14.73 -76.61
N HIS A 595 41.63 -13.68 -76.70
CA HIS A 595 40.93 -13.11 -75.55
C HIS A 595 39.93 -14.10 -74.94
N GLU A 596 39.18 -14.82 -75.78
CA GLU A 596 38.27 -15.87 -75.31
C GLU A 596 39.02 -17.00 -74.59
N ASN A 597 40.14 -17.49 -75.16
CA ASN A 597 40.97 -18.51 -74.52
C ASN A 597 41.59 -18.03 -73.19
N CYS A 598 42.04 -16.77 -73.13
CA CYS A 598 42.56 -16.18 -71.90
C CYS A 598 41.47 -16.05 -70.82
N ASN A 599 40.24 -15.68 -71.19
CA ASN A 599 39.12 -15.62 -70.26
C ASN A 599 38.73 -17.02 -69.75
N GLN A 600 38.72 -18.02 -70.62
CA GLN A 600 38.50 -19.41 -70.20
C GLN A 600 39.60 -19.89 -69.23
N LEU A 601 40.86 -19.49 -69.46
CA LEU A 601 41.97 -19.79 -68.56
C LEU A 601 41.80 -19.13 -67.19
N ILE A 602 41.42 -17.84 -67.15
CA ILE A 602 41.14 -17.12 -65.89
C ILE A 602 40.02 -17.83 -65.13
N GLN A 603 38.91 -18.16 -65.78
CA GLN A 603 37.80 -18.89 -65.16
C GLN A 603 38.24 -20.24 -64.59
N THR A 604 39.04 -21.00 -65.34
CA THR A 604 39.54 -22.31 -64.88
C THR A 604 40.42 -22.18 -63.63
N ILE A 605 41.23 -21.12 -63.54
CA ILE A 605 42.06 -20.83 -62.36
C ILE A 605 41.18 -20.47 -61.15
N GLU A 606 40.15 -19.65 -61.33
CA GLU A 606 39.20 -19.27 -60.28
C GLU A 606 38.39 -20.47 -59.76
N ASP A 607 37.91 -21.32 -60.67
CA ASP A 607 37.18 -22.55 -60.35
C ASP A 607 38.08 -23.53 -59.59
N THR A 608 39.33 -23.70 -60.05
CA THR A 608 40.33 -24.51 -59.35
C THR A 608 40.58 -23.99 -57.94
N GLY A 609 40.69 -22.67 -57.76
CA GLY A 609 40.84 -22.05 -56.45
C GLY A 609 39.63 -22.25 -55.53
N THR A 610 38.42 -22.37 -56.10
CA THR A 610 37.19 -22.66 -55.35
C THR A 610 37.14 -24.12 -54.90
N ILE A 611 37.45 -25.04 -55.79
CA ILE A 611 37.54 -26.47 -55.48
C ILE A 611 38.61 -26.73 -54.40
N LEU A 612 39.78 -26.08 -54.47
CA LEU A 612 40.83 -26.24 -53.46
C LEU A 612 40.39 -25.75 -52.06
N ARG A 613 39.59 -24.69 -51.98
CA ARG A 613 39.00 -24.22 -50.71
C ARG A 613 38.01 -25.24 -50.16
N GLU A 614 37.11 -25.74 -51.01
CA GLU A 614 36.14 -26.78 -50.62
C GLU A 614 36.81 -28.07 -50.16
N ILE A 615 37.87 -28.52 -50.83
CA ILE A 615 38.68 -29.67 -50.40
C ILE A 615 39.21 -29.43 -49.00
N ARG A 616 39.80 -28.26 -48.73
CA ARG A 616 40.37 -27.95 -47.41
C ARG A 616 39.31 -27.91 -46.31
N ASP A 617 38.14 -27.34 -46.60
CA ASP A 617 37.02 -27.28 -45.65
C ASP A 617 36.49 -28.69 -45.33
N LEU A 618 36.42 -29.57 -46.32
CA LEU A 618 36.07 -30.98 -46.14
C LEU A 618 37.14 -31.74 -45.34
N GLU A 619 38.42 -31.49 -45.60
CA GLU A 619 39.53 -32.06 -44.81
C GLU A 619 39.43 -31.63 -43.34
N GLU A 620 39.17 -30.35 -43.06
CA GLU A 620 39.00 -29.83 -41.69
C GLU A 620 37.78 -30.46 -40.98
N GLN A 621 36.68 -30.68 -41.70
CA GLN A 621 35.52 -31.41 -41.17
C GLN A 621 35.84 -32.86 -40.84
N ILE A 622 36.60 -33.54 -41.70
CA ILE A 622 37.06 -34.91 -41.45
C ILE A 622 37.95 -34.97 -40.21
N GLU A 623 38.88 -34.03 -40.06
CA GLU A 623 39.73 -33.94 -38.86
C GLU A 623 38.93 -33.68 -37.59
N ALA A 624 37.94 -32.78 -37.64
CA ALA A 624 37.06 -32.48 -36.51
C ALA A 624 36.25 -33.71 -36.07
N GLU A 625 35.65 -34.45 -37.02
CA GLU A 625 34.89 -35.67 -36.73
C GLU A 625 35.79 -36.81 -36.22
N ASN A 626 37.01 -36.94 -36.75
CA ASN A 626 38.00 -37.87 -36.22
C ASN A 626 38.42 -37.50 -34.78
N GLY A 627 38.53 -36.20 -34.48
CA GLY A 627 38.86 -35.67 -33.15
C GLY A 627 37.80 -35.95 -32.09
N ASN A 628 36.53 -36.07 -32.48
CA ASN A 628 35.41 -36.34 -31.57
C ASN A 628 35.41 -37.76 -30.97
N LYS A 629 36.32 -38.64 -31.40
CA LYS A 629 36.46 -40.03 -30.92
C LYS A 629 35.13 -40.81 -30.95
N THR A 630 34.23 -40.44 -31.86
CA THR A 630 32.86 -40.96 -31.93
C THR A 630 32.86 -42.48 -32.12
N VAL A 631 33.77 -42.98 -32.96
CA VAL A 631 33.97 -44.43 -33.18
C VAL A 631 34.42 -45.14 -31.92
N SER A 632 35.43 -44.61 -31.22
CA SER A 632 35.92 -45.20 -29.96
C SER A 632 34.87 -45.17 -28.84
N ASN A 633 34.06 -44.10 -28.78
CA ASN A 633 32.94 -44.01 -27.84
C ASN A 633 31.84 -45.03 -28.15
N LEU A 634 31.52 -45.24 -29.43
CA LEU A 634 30.55 -46.25 -29.87
C LEU A 634 31.06 -47.67 -29.62
N GLU A 635 32.34 -47.95 -29.83
CA GLU A 635 32.99 -49.22 -29.47
C GLU A 635 32.88 -49.49 -27.97
N ARG A 636 33.17 -48.49 -27.13
CA ARG A 636 33.04 -48.63 -25.67
C ARG A 636 31.60 -48.92 -25.24
N ILE A 637 30.61 -48.22 -25.81
CA ILE A 637 29.18 -48.46 -25.52
C ILE A 637 28.77 -49.86 -25.97
N LEU A 638 29.28 -50.34 -27.11
CA LEU A 638 29.01 -51.69 -27.60
C LEU A 638 29.59 -52.76 -26.66
N ASP A 639 30.78 -52.54 -26.12
CA ASP A 639 31.40 -53.46 -25.18
C ASP A 639 30.69 -53.47 -23.81
N ASP A 640 30.30 -52.30 -23.29
CA ASP A 640 29.47 -52.17 -22.09
C ASP A 640 28.12 -52.89 -22.27
N TYR A 641 27.49 -52.73 -23.43
CA TYR A 641 26.24 -53.42 -23.76
C TYR A 641 26.40 -54.94 -23.79
N LYS A 642 27.50 -55.46 -24.37
CA LYS A 642 27.79 -56.90 -24.37
C LYS A 642 27.99 -57.42 -22.93
N ALA A 643 28.70 -56.67 -22.08
CA ALA A 643 28.93 -57.03 -20.68
C ALA A 643 27.60 -57.12 -19.90
N ILE A 644 26.73 -56.11 -20.02
CA ILE A 644 25.40 -56.10 -19.40
C ILE A 644 24.57 -57.30 -19.87
N ARG A 645 24.64 -57.62 -21.17
CA ARG A 645 23.89 -58.76 -21.73
C ARG A 645 24.39 -60.10 -21.17
N GLN A 646 25.71 -60.25 -21.00
CA GLN A 646 26.31 -61.44 -20.38
C GLN A 646 25.92 -61.56 -18.91
N GLU A 647 25.96 -60.45 -18.15
CA GLU A 647 25.55 -60.42 -16.75
C GLU A 647 24.07 -60.75 -16.57
N ASN A 648 23.19 -60.16 -17.39
CA ASN A 648 21.76 -60.47 -17.39
C ASN A 648 21.49 -61.94 -17.75
N ALA A 649 22.24 -62.52 -18.69
CA ALA A 649 22.13 -63.94 -19.02
C ALA A 649 22.56 -64.84 -17.84
N ALA A 650 23.64 -64.46 -17.14
CA ALA A 650 24.11 -65.16 -15.95
C ALA A 650 23.12 -65.06 -14.79
N LEU A 651 22.52 -63.88 -14.56
CA LEU A 651 21.45 -63.68 -13.58
C LEU A 651 20.20 -64.51 -13.92
N ALA A 652 19.78 -64.53 -15.19
CA ALA A 652 18.65 -65.33 -15.64
C ALA A 652 18.91 -66.85 -15.56
N ALA A 653 20.17 -67.29 -15.61
CA ALA A 653 20.53 -68.68 -15.34
C ALA A 653 20.42 -68.99 -13.84
N LYS A 654 20.96 -68.13 -12.97
CA LYS A 654 20.86 -68.28 -11.50
C LYS A 654 19.40 -68.29 -11.00
N VAL A 655 18.53 -67.47 -11.58
CA VAL A 655 17.10 -67.44 -11.25
C VAL A 655 16.36 -68.71 -11.71
N ARG A 656 16.90 -69.47 -12.66
CA ARG A 656 16.33 -70.75 -13.10
C ARG A 656 16.83 -71.95 -12.28
N GLU A 657 17.94 -71.80 -11.58
CA GLU A 657 18.56 -72.86 -10.76
C GLU A 657 18.18 -72.78 -9.27
N GLY A 658 17.63 -71.66 -8.80
CA GLY A 658 16.96 -71.53 -7.50
C GLY A 658 15.45 -71.58 -7.65
#